data_AF-A0A3M1QVU4-F1
#
_entry.id   AF-A0A3M1QVU4-F1
#
_cell.length_a   1.000
_cell.length_b   1.000
_cell.length_c   1.000
_cell.angle_alpha   90.00
_cell.angle_beta   90.00
_cell.angle_gamma   90.00
#
_symmetry.space_group_name_H-M   'P 1'
#
loop_
_entity.id
_entity.type
_entity.pdbx_description
1 polymer ?
#
loop_
_entity_poly.entity_id
_entity_poly.type
_entity_poly.pdbx_seq_one_letter_code
_entity_poly.pdbx_strand_id
1 'polypeptide(L)'
;MIDPQQPDYRNTPVSPSRPRFHYRLADPKTPPAVSIVTPFYNTGDIFRETAASVFQQSLQAWEWLIINDGSDDPAALAVLDAFRDCDARVRVIDLPENRGPGAARNTGYEAARCAYVCQLDDDDLLEPTAIETWLWHLESNPQYAIANGWSVAFGAKEYLWPNGFERGDKCLQSNYPVGRALVRKSAHAAAGGFDETMRSGMEDWDFWMRCAAAGLWGSTVPEFHDWYRRRENHGDRWALWAESPDQPDFLARQREKYPKLFESGVPRPARRWRTALEPIRTSAPCSNVLEKPYSRALLIAPWMSMGGSDKVNLDLIDQLLRRGWEASVVTTMRSDDAWRPQFTRRTPDVFAMPNFLRDTDYPAFLRYLIESRRPDVVFISNSELGYQLLPYLRAVCPEPAYVDYCHSEQPAWKHGGYPRYSIANQDLLDGTGVTSQYLKDWMVRRGGDAGKTTVVTINVDAEAWRRRDEARSRVRAAHNIPDDRMTIVFAGRLHADKQPRVLGRTLLELTRRGADFHALVIGDGPDGKDLRAFIQENDLLARVTMCGARPNEQVRELMSAGDIFFLPSLWEGIALTIYEAMAAGLAIVAADVGGQRELVTPDCGLLLPRKCEDEAGEARAYADVLADLLADAERTRALGAAARRRIEDHFTLEKMGEAMLKLFADARARHAACPVRLTERIGIECATQAIEQLRLSEALGETWVDPNEGALENTPQARLIRELENERDAAWAEAQRMARGWEAQHAHIQHIESRLKWFRRTSILTPIWFVAKHWPLRPLFERLRNGRASQRSPTTD
;
A
#
# COMPACT_ATOMS: atom_id res chain seq x y z
N MET A 1 -1.77 -3.63 -14.04
CA MET A 1 -1.84 -4.92 -13.32
C MET A 1 -3.27 -5.44 -13.26
N ILE A 2 -3.45 -6.76 -13.31
CA ILE A 2 -4.76 -7.42 -13.19
C ILE A 2 -5.37 -7.19 -11.80
N ASP A 3 -6.69 -7.09 -11.74
CA ASP A 3 -7.45 -7.10 -10.49
C ASP A 3 -7.75 -8.55 -10.09
N PRO A 4 -7.19 -9.09 -8.99
CA PRO A 4 -7.43 -10.48 -8.63
C PRO A 4 -8.87 -10.76 -8.18
N GLN A 5 -9.64 -9.73 -7.78
CA GLN A 5 -11.03 -9.89 -7.38
C GLN A 5 -11.99 -9.86 -8.58
N GLN A 6 -11.59 -9.18 -9.66
CA GLN A 6 -12.36 -9.05 -10.89
C GLN A 6 -11.42 -9.09 -12.12
N PRO A 7 -10.83 -10.26 -12.42
CA PRO A 7 -9.80 -10.36 -13.45
C PRO A 7 -10.36 -10.09 -14.85
N ASP A 8 -9.72 -9.18 -15.59
CA ASP A 8 -9.97 -8.95 -17.02
C ASP A 8 -8.73 -9.36 -17.82
N TYR A 9 -8.75 -10.59 -18.32
CA TYR A 9 -7.64 -11.21 -19.05
C TYR A 9 -7.39 -10.61 -20.45
N ARG A 10 -8.30 -9.76 -20.94
CA ARG A 10 -8.13 -9.04 -22.21
C ARG A 10 -7.39 -7.72 -22.02
N ASN A 11 -7.43 -7.17 -20.80
CA ASN A 11 -6.71 -5.95 -20.45
C ASN A 11 -5.23 -6.27 -20.16
N THR A 12 -4.50 -6.78 -21.15
CA THR A 12 -3.08 -7.20 -21.03
C THR A 12 -2.14 -6.01 -20.80
N PRO A 13 -0.87 -6.21 -20.39
CA PRO A 13 0.10 -5.13 -20.18
C PRO A 13 0.26 -4.15 -21.35
N VAL A 14 0.07 -4.64 -22.57
CA VAL A 14 0.21 -3.85 -23.79
C VAL A 14 -1.11 -3.25 -24.29
N SER A 15 -2.23 -3.57 -23.64
CA SER A 15 -3.56 -3.07 -24.00
C SER A 15 -3.57 -1.53 -24.11
N PRO A 16 -4.21 -0.96 -25.15
CA PRO A 16 -4.33 0.48 -25.31
C PRO A 16 -5.22 1.14 -24.24
N SER A 17 -6.03 0.37 -23.51
CA SER A 17 -6.87 0.88 -22.41
C SER A 17 -6.08 1.10 -21.11
N ARG A 18 -4.83 0.62 -21.01
CA ARG A 18 -4.00 0.81 -19.83
C ARG A 18 -3.30 2.17 -19.86
N PRO A 19 -3.07 2.79 -18.67
CA PRO A 19 -2.30 4.01 -18.59
C PRO A 19 -0.86 3.79 -19.06
N ARG A 20 -0.26 4.84 -19.62
CA ARG A 20 1.14 4.86 -20.06
C ARG A 20 1.96 5.78 -19.15
N PHE A 21 3.25 5.54 -19.13
CA PHE A 21 4.25 6.40 -18.49
C PHE A 21 5.46 6.47 -19.43
N HIS A 22 6.12 7.63 -19.49
CA HIS A 22 7.25 7.89 -20.37
C HIS A 22 8.55 7.28 -19.81
N TYR A 23 8.68 5.96 -19.97
CA TYR A 23 9.87 5.20 -19.62
C TYR A 23 10.89 5.21 -20.77
N ARG A 24 11.56 6.35 -21.00
CA ARG A 24 12.68 6.42 -21.95
C ARG A 24 13.93 6.91 -21.24
N LEU A 25 15.08 6.28 -21.47
CA LEU A 25 16.34 6.73 -20.87
C LEU A 25 16.71 8.13 -21.35
N ALA A 26 17.13 8.98 -20.43
CA ALA A 26 17.68 10.29 -20.74
C ALA A 26 19.04 10.20 -21.46
N ASP A 27 19.86 9.21 -21.11
CA ASP A 27 21.11 8.89 -21.80
C ASP A 27 21.06 7.47 -22.39
N PRO A 28 20.93 7.32 -23.73
CA PRO A 28 20.97 6.02 -24.39
C PRO A 28 22.26 5.22 -24.18
N LYS A 29 23.34 5.83 -23.69
CA LYS A 29 24.62 5.16 -23.39
C LYS A 29 24.68 4.58 -21.99
N THR A 30 23.63 4.74 -21.19
CA THR A 30 23.53 4.14 -19.85
C THR A 30 23.81 2.64 -19.93
N PRO A 31 24.79 2.10 -19.19
CA PRO A 31 25.09 0.67 -19.21
C PRO A 31 23.87 -0.17 -18.78
N PRO A 32 23.60 -1.30 -19.44
CA PRO A 32 22.48 -2.14 -19.07
C PRO A 32 22.74 -2.83 -17.71
N ALA A 33 21.72 -2.87 -16.87
CA ALA A 33 21.69 -3.56 -15.59
C ALA A 33 21.17 -5.00 -15.72
N VAL A 34 20.31 -5.25 -16.71
CA VAL A 34 19.67 -6.54 -16.98
C VAL A 34 19.80 -6.87 -18.47
N SER A 35 20.18 -8.11 -18.77
CA SER A 35 20.05 -8.67 -20.12
C SER A 35 18.74 -9.44 -20.21
N ILE A 36 17.86 -9.11 -21.13
CA ILE A 36 16.65 -9.87 -21.41
C ILE A 36 17.01 -10.88 -22.50
N VAL A 37 16.68 -12.16 -22.30
CA VAL A 37 16.93 -13.23 -23.28
C VAL A 37 15.60 -13.83 -23.70
N THR A 38 15.34 -13.78 -25.00
CA THR A 38 14.12 -14.32 -25.62
C THR A 38 14.48 -15.31 -26.72
N PRO A 39 14.26 -16.62 -26.52
CA PRO A 39 14.33 -17.57 -27.62
C PRO A 39 13.19 -17.30 -28.59
N PHE A 40 13.50 -17.27 -29.89
CA PHE A 40 12.54 -16.99 -30.96
C PHE A 40 12.62 -18.10 -32.01
N TYR A 41 11.49 -18.74 -32.31
CA TYR A 41 11.42 -19.74 -33.38
C TYR A 41 10.07 -19.74 -34.08
N ASN A 42 10.04 -19.28 -35.34
CA ASN A 42 8.84 -19.23 -36.18
C ASN A 42 7.64 -18.54 -35.49
N THR A 43 7.90 -17.54 -34.66
CA THR A 43 6.86 -16.76 -33.98
C THR A 43 6.46 -15.56 -34.84
N GLY A 44 5.19 -15.52 -35.24
CA GLY A 44 4.65 -14.46 -36.09
C GLY A 44 4.36 -13.16 -35.34
N ASP A 45 3.32 -12.44 -35.79
CA ASP A 45 2.99 -11.09 -35.32
C ASP A 45 2.74 -10.96 -33.81
N ILE A 46 2.42 -12.06 -33.12
CA ILE A 46 2.22 -12.08 -31.68
C ILE A 46 3.46 -11.61 -30.89
N PHE A 47 4.67 -11.79 -31.46
CA PHE A 47 5.91 -11.31 -30.87
C PHE A 47 5.93 -9.79 -30.68
N ARG A 48 5.16 -9.04 -31.47
CA ARG A 48 5.05 -7.58 -31.33
C ARG A 48 4.43 -7.18 -29.99
N GLU A 49 3.54 -8.01 -29.42
CA GLU A 49 3.01 -7.78 -28.08
C GLU A 49 4.10 -7.98 -27.02
N THR A 50 4.87 -9.06 -27.10
CA THR A 50 6.02 -9.31 -26.21
C THR A 50 7.02 -8.17 -26.27
N ALA A 51 7.41 -7.75 -27.48
CA ALA A 51 8.28 -6.61 -27.70
C ALA A 51 7.74 -5.32 -27.06
N ALA A 52 6.45 -5.01 -27.27
CA ALA A 52 5.83 -3.84 -26.66
C ALA A 52 5.88 -3.88 -25.13
N SER A 53 5.75 -5.06 -24.50
CA SER A 53 5.86 -5.20 -23.05
C SER A 53 7.29 -4.98 -22.53
N VAL A 54 8.31 -5.36 -23.30
CA VAL A 54 9.73 -5.10 -23.00
C VAL A 54 10.04 -3.61 -23.08
N PHE A 55 9.62 -2.93 -24.16
CA PHE A 55 9.84 -1.49 -24.29
C PHE A 55 9.10 -0.66 -23.23
N GLN A 56 8.03 -1.20 -22.63
CA GLN A 56 7.23 -0.53 -21.60
C GLN A 56 7.70 -0.81 -20.16
N GLN A 57 8.83 -1.51 -19.96
CA GLN A 57 9.38 -1.73 -18.62
C GLN A 57 9.80 -0.42 -17.95
N SER A 58 9.60 -0.29 -16.65
CA SER A 58 9.97 0.91 -15.88
C SER A 58 11.47 1.03 -15.65
N LEU A 59 12.17 -0.11 -15.59
CA LEU A 59 13.62 -0.18 -15.82
C LEU A 59 13.88 -0.10 -17.32
N GLN A 60 14.66 0.87 -17.76
CA GLN A 60 15.05 1.04 -19.17
C GLN A 60 16.53 0.77 -19.43
N ALA A 61 17.34 0.68 -18.36
CA ALA A 61 18.72 0.23 -18.40
C ALA A 61 18.79 -1.31 -18.60
N TRP A 62 18.34 -1.78 -19.76
CA TRP A 62 18.41 -3.17 -20.19
C TRP A 62 19.04 -3.29 -21.57
N GLU A 63 19.57 -4.46 -21.88
CA GLU A 63 19.79 -4.91 -23.26
C GLU A 63 18.86 -6.10 -23.54
N TRP A 64 18.44 -6.28 -24.78
CA TRP A 64 17.54 -7.36 -25.18
C TRP A 64 18.16 -8.22 -26.27
N LEU A 65 18.29 -9.51 -25.98
CA LEU A 65 18.87 -10.53 -26.83
C LEU A 65 17.76 -11.44 -27.35
N ILE A 66 17.46 -11.29 -28.64
CA ILE A 66 16.51 -12.14 -29.34
C ILE A 66 17.33 -13.24 -30.03
N ILE A 67 17.19 -14.48 -29.58
CA ILE A 67 17.95 -15.61 -30.11
C ILE A 67 17.07 -16.32 -31.13
N ASN A 68 17.32 -16.07 -32.41
CA ASN A 68 16.64 -16.75 -33.49
C ASN A 68 17.16 -18.19 -33.60
N ASP A 69 16.37 -19.13 -33.09
CA ASP A 69 16.70 -20.55 -33.03
C ASP A 69 16.41 -21.25 -34.38
N GLY A 70 16.97 -20.70 -35.45
CA GLY A 70 16.89 -21.25 -36.81
C GLY A 70 15.51 -21.15 -37.45
N SER A 71 14.79 -20.04 -37.30
CA SER A 71 13.50 -19.82 -37.96
C SER A 71 13.62 -19.90 -39.49
N ASP A 72 12.67 -20.57 -40.12
CA ASP A 72 12.58 -20.77 -41.58
C ASP A 72 11.25 -20.27 -42.19
N ASP A 73 10.29 -19.84 -41.36
CA ASP A 73 9.05 -19.21 -41.80
C ASP A 73 9.31 -17.76 -42.26
N PRO A 74 9.08 -17.42 -43.55
CA PRO A 74 9.27 -16.06 -44.06
C PRO A 74 8.47 -14.99 -43.32
N ALA A 75 7.27 -15.32 -42.80
CA ALA A 75 6.44 -14.36 -42.08
C ALA A 75 7.04 -14.03 -40.70
N ALA A 76 7.48 -15.04 -39.96
CA ALA A 76 8.18 -14.87 -38.69
C ALA A 76 9.52 -14.12 -38.86
N LEU A 77 10.29 -14.46 -39.90
CA LEU A 77 11.54 -13.75 -40.23
C LEU A 77 11.30 -12.27 -40.52
N ALA A 78 10.23 -11.93 -41.27
CA ALA A 78 9.87 -10.54 -41.53
C ALA A 78 9.50 -9.77 -40.24
N VAL A 79 8.87 -10.43 -39.26
CA VAL A 79 8.61 -9.85 -37.94
C VAL A 79 9.92 -9.60 -37.20
N LEU A 80 10.82 -10.58 -37.17
CA LEU A 80 12.11 -10.51 -36.49
C LEU A 80 13.03 -9.44 -37.09
N ASP A 81 13.08 -9.32 -38.42
CA ASP A 81 13.93 -8.36 -39.13
C ASP A 81 13.61 -6.91 -38.76
N ALA A 82 12.35 -6.61 -38.40
CA ALA A 82 11.95 -5.30 -37.91
C ALA A 82 12.65 -4.90 -36.59
N PHE A 83 13.28 -5.84 -35.87
CA PHE A 83 13.95 -5.60 -34.59
C PHE A 83 15.48 -5.53 -34.68
N ARG A 84 16.09 -5.83 -35.84
CA ARG A 84 17.56 -5.85 -35.98
C ARG A 84 18.21 -4.48 -35.79
N ASP A 85 17.53 -3.41 -36.21
CA ASP A 85 18.02 -2.02 -36.17
C ASP A 85 17.05 -1.04 -35.48
N CYS A 86 16.05 -1.55 -34.74
CA CYS A 86 15.00 -0.70 -34.18
C CYS A 86 15.45 0.13 -32.97
N ASP A 87 16.38 -0.40 -32.17
CA ASP A 87 16.89 0.19 -30.94
C ASP A 87 18.28 -0.38 -30.65
N ALA A 88 19.24 0.47 -30.28
CA ALA A 88 20.62 0.07 -30.03
C ALA A 88 20.79 -0.90 -28.85
N ARG A 89 19.75 -1.04 -28.00
CA ARG A 89 19.70 -2.00 -26.89
C ARG A 89 19.28 -3.40 -27.35
N VAL A 90 18.75 -3.55 -28.56
CA VAL A 90 18.25 -4.81 -29.10
C VAL A 90 19.32 -5.46 -29.97
N ARG A 91 19.54 -6.77 -29.77
CA ARG A 91 20.43 -7.57 -30.61
C ARG A 91 19.72 -8.87 -30.98
N VAL A 92 19.66 -9.14 -32.28
CA VAL A 92 19.23 -10.44 -32.81
C VAL A 92 20.46 -11.30 -33.05
N ILE A 93 20.45 -12.54 -32.55
CA ILE A 93 21.52 -13.53 -32.75
C ILE A 93 20.92 -14.73 -33.46
N ASP A 94 21.41 -15.02 -34.66
CA ASP A 94 20.93 -16.13 -35.49
C ASP A 94 21.73 -17.41 -35.24
N LEU A 95 21.01 -18.48 -34.91
CA LEU A 95 21.55 -19.84 -34.90
C LEU A 95 21.38 -20.45 -36.29
N PRO A 96 22.36 -21.29 -36.75
CA PRO A 96 22.33 -21.86 -38.10
C PRO A 96 21.21 -22.89 -38.29
N GLU A 97 20.71 -23.49 -37.21
CA GLU A 97 19.65 -24.48 -37.21
C GLU A 97 18.88 -24.42 -35.88
N ASN A 98 17.67 -24.99 -35.85
CA ASN A 98 16.91 -25.12 -34.61
C ASN A 98 17.58 -26.11 -33.66
N ARG A 99 18.01 -25.60 -32.49
CA ARG A 99 18.64 -26.38 -31.40
C ARG A 99 17.74 -26.49 -30.17
N GLY A 100 16.58 -25.82 -30.17
CA GLY A 100 15.59 -25.87 -29.11
C GLY A 100 15.77 -24.76 -28.07
N PRO A 101 14.74 -24.52 -27.24
CA PRO A 101 14.68 -23.37 -26.34
C PRO A 101 15.79 -23.37 -25.27
N GLY A 102 16.23 -24.54 -24.79
CA GLY A 102 17.36 -24.66 -23.86
C GLY A 102 18.67 -24.14 -24.44
N ALA A 103 19.01 -24.56 -25.67
CA ALA A 103 20.23 -24.12 -26.37
C ALA A 103 20.17 -22.63 -26.75
N ALA A 104 19.00 -22.15 -27.18
CA ALA A 104 18.78 -20.73 -27.44
C ALA A 104 18.97 -19.88 -26.18
N ARG A 105 18.40 -20.30 -25.03
CA ARG A 105 18.62 -19.62 -23.75
C ARG A 105 20.09 -19.65 -23.34
N ASN A 106 20.78 -20.80 -23.40
CA ASN A 106 22.21 -20.89 -23.11
C ASN A 106 23.04 -19.92 -23.95
N THR A 107 22.78 -19.86 -25.27
CA THR A 107 23.44 -18.89 -26.17
C THR A 107 23.19 -17.45 -25.72
N GLY A 108 21.95 -17.13 -25.32
CA GLY A 108 21.61 -15.82 -24.77
C GLY A 108 22.35 -15.50 -23.46
N TYR A 109 22.46 -16.46 -22.53
CA TYR A 109 23.22 -16.29 -21.29
C TYR A 109 24.71 -16.06 -21.54
N GLU A 110 25.31 -16.79 -22.50
CA GLU A 110 26.71 -16.58 -22.89
C GLU A 110 26.91 -15.16 -23.44
N ALA A 111 26.01 -14.71 -24.31
CA ALA A 111 26.08 -13.41 -24.97
C ALA A 111 25.65 -12.21 -24.07
N ALA A 112 24.96 -12.47 -22.96
CA ALA A 112 24.51 -11.47 -22.00
C ALA A 112 25.68 -10.74 -21.34
N ARG A 113 25.60 -9.41 -21.25
CA ARG A 113 26.64 -8.56 -20.64
C ARG A 113 26.39 -8.29 -19.16
N CYS A 114 25.18 -8.50 -18.67
CA CYS A 114 24.78 -8.15 -17.31
C CYS A 114 24.94 -9.31 -16.32
N ALA A 115 25.03 -8.96 -15.03
CA ALA A 115 25.03 -9.93 -13.94
C ALA A 115 23.65 -10.59 -13.70
N TYR A 116 22.59 -9.98 -14.24
CA TYR A 116 21.22 -10.43 -14.14
C TYR A 116 20.65 -10.66 -15.54
N VAL A 117 20.01 -11.82 -15.72
CA VAL A 117 19.41 -12.23 -17.00
C VAL A 117 17.92 -12.50 -16.78
N CYS A 118 17.07 -11.76 -17.47
CA CYS A 118 15.62 -11.99 -17.47
C CYS A 118 15.27 -12.95 -18.59
N GLN A 119 14.64 -14.06 -18.26
CA GLN A 119 14.12 -15.01 -19.24
C GLN A 119 12.69 -14.62 -19.61
N LEU A 120 12.41 -14.53 -20.91
CA LEU A 120 11.09 -14.17 -21.42
C LEU A 120 10.82 -14.93 -22.72
N ASP A 121 9.71 -15.67 -22.77
CA ASP A 121 9.27 -16.37 -23.97
C ASP A 121 8.71 -15.38 -25.00
N ASP A 122 8.75 -15.73 -26.28
CA ASP A 122 8.46 -14.85 -27.42
C ASP A 122 6.96 -14.52 -27.63
N ASP A 123 6.07 -15.01 -26.79
CA ASP A 123 4.65 -14.68 -26.80
C ASP A 123 4.08 -14.26 -25.43
N ASP A 124 4.93 -14.22 -24.41
CA ASP A 124 4.55 -13.80 -23.05
C ASP A 124 4.76 -12.31 -22.83
N LEU A 125 4.07 -11.76 -21.81
CA LEU A 125 4.11 -10.33 -21.51
C LEU A 125 4.53 -10.09 -20.06
N LEU A 126 5.20 -8.97 -19.81
CA LEU A 126 5.53 -8.51 -18.47
C LEU A 126 4.75 -7.24 -18.11
N GLU A 127 4.32 -7.12 -16.86
CA GLU A 127 3.85 -5.85 -16.32
C GLU A 127 5.00 -4.82 -16.32
N PRO A 128 4.72 -3.51 -16.46
CA PRO A 128 5.75 -2.48 -16.57
C PRO A 128 6.79 -2.51 -15.45
N THR A 129 6.41 -2.82 -14.21
CA THR A 129 7.33 -2.77 -13.05
C THR A 129 8.05 -4.08 -12.75
N ALA A 130 7.85 -5.14 -13.56
CA ALA A 130 8.31 -6.49 -13.25
C ALA A 130 9.84 -6.59 -13.09
N ILE A 131 10.60 -6.24 -14.14
CA ILE A 131 12.06 -6.40 -14.14
C ILE A 131 12.73 -5.51 -13.09
N GLU A 132 12.25 -4.28 -12.92
CA GLU A 132 12.76 -3.36 -11.91
C GLU A 132 12.56 -3.91 -10.50
N THR A 133 11.37 -4.46 -10.23
CA THR A 133 11.02 -5.08 -8.95
C THR A 133 11.90 -6.30 -8.68
N TRP A 134 12.10 -7.17 -9.67
CA TRP A 134 12.92 -8.38 -9.50
C TRP A 134 14.41 -8.07 -9.32
N LEU A 135 14.94 -7.06 -10.02
CA LEU A 135 16.33 -6.62 -9.85
C LEU A 135 16.57 -6.17 -8.41
N TRP A 136 15.71 -5.27 -7.92
CA TRP A 136 15.77 -4.79 -6.55
C TRP A 136 15.52 -5.90 -5.52
N HIS A 137 14.65 -6.87 -5.83
CA HIS A 137 14.43 -8.03 -4.96
C HIS A 137 15.70 -8.86 -4.76
N LEU A 138 16.40 -9.22 -5.85
CA LEU A 138 17.64 -9.99 -5.78
C LEU A 138 18.78 -9.21 -5.12
N GLU A 139 18.87 -7.91 -5.37
CA GLU A 139 19.84 -7.02 -4.71
C GLU A 139 19.61 -6.93 -3.20
N SER A 140 18.35 -6.82 -2.79
CA SER A 140 17.96 -6.75 -1.38
C SER A 140 18.10 -8.11 -0.67
N ASN A 141 17.95 -9.21 -1.41
CA ASN A 141 17.95 -10.57 -0.89
C ASN A 141 19.04 -11.44 -1.57
N PRO A 142 20.33 -11.21 -1.25
CA PRO A 142 21.45 -11.90 -1.91
C PRO A 142 21.47 -13.42 -1.67
N GLN A 143 20.70 -13.94 -0.71
CA GLN A 143 20.52 -15.38 -0.49
C GLN A 143 19.72 -16.07 -1.62
N TYR A 144 18.99 -15.32 -2.44
CA TYR A 144 18.26 -15.86 -3.58
C TYR A 144 19.04 -15.68 -4.88
N ALA A 145 18.98 -16.71 -5.72
CA ALA A 145 19.61 -16.75 -7.03
C ALA A 145 18.66 -16.34 -8.16
N ILE A 146 17.34 -16.51 -7.93
CA ILE A 146 16.28 -16.36 -8.92
C ILE A 146 15.11 -15.57 -8.29
N ALA A 147 14.49 -14.70 -9.08
CA ALA A 147 13.29 -13.97 -8.69
C ALA A 147 12.25 -14.02 -9.80
N ASN A 148 10.99 -14.25 -9.43
CA ASN A 148 9.83 -14.08 -10.31
C ASN A 148 8.68 -13.41 -9.56
N GLY A 149 7.56 -13.18 -10.24
CA GLY A 149 6.28 -12.80 -9.63
C GLY A 149 5.25 -13.92 -9.77
N TRP A 150 4.02 -13.62 -9.37
CA TRP A 150 2.86 -14.42 -9.73
C TRP A 150 2.50 -14.24 -11.21
N SER A 151 1.82 -15.23 -11.75
CA SER A 151 1.52 -15.30 -13.18
C SER A 151 0.03 -15.20 -13.48
N VAL A 152 -0.28 -14.60 -14.62
CA VAL A 152 -1.63 -14.54 -15.20
C VAL A 152 -1.64 -15.41 -16.45
N ALA A 153 -2.35 -16.54 -16.42
CA ALA A 153 -2.60 -17.28 -17.65
C ALA A 153 -3.72 -16.59 -18.45
N PHE A 154 -3.50 -16.37 -19.75
CA PHE A 154 -4.47 -15.70 -20.63
C PHE A 154 -4.48 -16.32 -22.04
N GLY A 155 -5.48 -15.97 -22.86
CA GLY A 155 -5.66 -16.55 -24.19
C GLY A 155 -6.64 -17.72 -24.16
N ALA A 156 -6.24 -18.90 -24.65
CA ALA A 156 -7.10 -20.08 -24.72
C ALA A 156 -7.54 -20.62 -23.35
N LYS A 157 -6.82 -20.29 -22.28
CA LYS A 157 -7.19 -20.64 -20.91
C LYS A 157 -6.79 -19.50 -19.97
N GLU A 158 -7.73 -19.12 -19.11
CA GLU A 158 -7.61 -17.96 -18.24
C GLU A 158 -7.64 -18.38 -16.77
N TYR A 159 -6.59 -18.03 -16.02
CA TYR A 159 -6.54 -18.23 -14.57
C TYR A 159 -5.43 -17.39 -13.92
N LEU A 160 -5.56 -17.13 -12.62
CA LEU A 160 -4.51 -16.53 -11.80
C LEU A 160 -3.66 -17.64 -11.16
N TRP A 161 -2.35 -17.45 -11.13
CA TRP A 161 -1.40 -18.37 -10.50
C TRP A 161 -0.57 -17.67 -9.41
N PRO A 162 -1.10 -17.56 -8.17
CA PRO A 162 -0.43 -16.88 -7.07
C PRO A 162 0.57 -17.81 -6.35
N ASN A 163 1.43 -18.50 -7.10
CA ASN A 163 2.44 -19.41 -6.56
C ASN A 163 3.76 -19.34 -7.34
N GLY A 164 4.87 -19.73 -6.69
CA GLY A 164 6.18 -19.89 -7.32
C GLY A 164 7.20 -20.66 -6.44
N PHE A 165 8.43 -20.15 -6.36
CA PHE A 165 9.55 -20.77 -5.65
C PHE A 165 9.35 -20.97 -4.13
N GLU A 166 8.44 -20.24 -3.50
CA GLU A 166 8.03 -20.43 -2.10
C GLU A 166 7.32 -21.77 -1.87
N ARG A 167 6.81 -22.40 -2.93
CA ARG A 167 6.25 -23.76 -2.93
C ARG A 167 7.28 -24.81 -3.34
N GLY A 168 8.53 -24.66 -2.87
CA GLY A 168 9.66 -25.51 -3.23
C GLY A 168 9.40 -27.02 -3.14
N ASP A 169 8.70 -27.48 -2.10
CA ASP A 169 8.36 -28.91 -1.95
C ASP A 169 7.44 -29.43 -3.07
N LYS A 170 6.60 -28.56 -3.64
CA LYS A 170 5.74 -28.89 -4.79
C LYS A 170 6.52 -28.92 -6.11
N CYS A 171 7.65 -28.21 -6.18
CA CYS A 171 8.52 -28.18 -7.36
C CYS A 171 9.16 -29.54 -7.67
N LEU A 172 9.23 -30.45 -6.69
CA LEU A 172 9.69 -31.83 -6.92
C LEU A 172 8.65 -32.70 -7.65
N GLN A 173 7.39 -32.27 -7.67
CA GLN A 173 6.26 -33.06 -8.19
C GLN A 173 5.64 -32.44 -9.45
N SER A 174 5.77 -31.11 -9.60
CA SER A 174 5.23 -30.38 -10.75
C SER A 174 6.05 -29.11 -11.00
N ASN A 175 6.03 -28.62 -12.24
CA ASN A 175 6.64 -27.34 -12.61
C ASN A 175 5.80 -26.17 -12.05
N TYR A 176 6.07 -25.82 -10.79
CA TYR A 176 5.34 -24.78 -10.03
C TYR A 176 5.84 -23.35 -10.31
N PRO A 177 7.16 -23.09 -10.33
CA PRO A 177 7.73 -21.82 -10.75
C PRO A 177 7.82 -21.80 -12.27
N VAL A 178 7.20 -20.81 -12.90
CA VAL A 178 7.18 -20.74 -14.36
C VAL A 178 8.42 -20.07 -14.94
N GLY A 179 8.81 -20.44 -16.16
CA GLY A 179 10.04 -20.03 -16.88
C GLY A 179 10.41 -18.54 -16.92
N ARG A 180 9.46 -17.63 -16.68
CA ARG A 180 9.66 -16.17 -16.69
C ARG A 180 10.23 -15.68 -15.38
N ALA A 181 11.55 -15.53 -15.32
CA ALA A 181 12.26 -15.15 -14.10
C ALA A 181 13.52 -14.33 -14.40
N LEU A 182 13.89 -13.49 -13.43
CA LEU A 182 15.21 -12.86 -13.36
C LEU A 182 16.18 -13.80 -12.63
N VAL A 183 17.30 -14.11 -13.25
CA VAL A 183 18.29 -15.06 -12.74
C VAL A 183 19.64 -14.38 -12.65
N ARG A 184 20.38 -14.62 -11.56
CA ARG A 184 21.79 -14.27 -11.48
C ARG A 184 22.56 -15.06 -12.55
N LYS A 185 23.30 -14.41 -13.43
CA LYS A 185 24.10 -15.08 -14.47
C LYS A 185 25.05 -16.12 -13.87
N SER A 186 25.58 -15.86 -12.67
CA SER A 186 26.40 -16.81 -11.91
C SER A 186 25.67 -18.09 -11.50
N ALA A 187 24.35 -18.02 -11.26
CA ALA A 187 23.54 -19.19 -10.92
C ALA A 187 23.33 -20.12 -12.13
N HIS A 188 23.12 -19.54 -13.32
CA HIS A 188 23.08 -20.31 -14.57
C HIS A 188 24.41 -21.03 -14.83
N ALA A 189 25.53 -20.32 -14.69
CA ALA A 189 26.86 -20.91 -14.83
C ALA A 189 27.13 -22.04 -13.81
N ALA A 190 26.77 -21.83 -12.54
CA ALA A 190 26.94 -22.82 -11.48
C ALA A 190 26.04 -24.06 -11.65
N ALA A 191 24.86 -23.90 -12.24
CA ALA A 191 23.94 -24.99 -12.56
C ALA A 191 24.33 -25.77 -13.84
N GLY A 192 25.33 -25.30 -14.59
CA GLY A 192 25.73 -25.88 -15.88
C GLY A 192 24.73 -25.59 -17.01
N GLY A 193 23.95 -24.52 -16.89
CA GLY A 193 22.96 -24.10 -17.88
C GLY A 193 21.77 -25.04 -18.08
N PHE A 194 20.99 -24.76 -19.13
CA PHE A 194 19.85 -25.56 -19.56
C PHE A 194 20.31 -26.86 -20.22
N ASP A 195 19.52 -27.92 -20.07
CA ASP A 195 19.73 -29.19 -20.76
C ASP A 195 19.36 -29.06 -22.24
N GLU A 196 20.33 -28.91 -23.13
CA GLU A 196 20.08 -28.73 -24.57
C GLU A 196 19.49 -29.98 -25.24
N THR A 197 19.54 -31.14 -24.57
CA THR A 197 18.91 -32.36 -25.09
C THR A 197 17.38 -32.35 -24.90
N MET A 198 16.87 -31.50 -24.00
CA MET A 198 15.43 -31.37 -23.72
C MET A 198 14.75 -30.42 -24.70
N ARG A 199 14.34 -30.96 -25.86
CA ARG A 199 13.72 -30.18 -26.95
C ARG A 199 12.19 -30.16 -26.94
N SER A 200 11.55 -30.99 -26.13
CA SER A 200 10.09 -31.18 -26.10
C SER A 200 9.39 -30.44 -24.96
N GLY A 201 10.05 -29.48 -24.32
CA GLY A 201 9.57 -28.74 -23.15
C GLY A 201 10.10 -29.26 -21.82
N MET A 202 9.72 -28.58 -20.73
CA MET A 202 10.15 -28.84 -19.33
C MET A 202 11.64 -28.56 -19.05
N GLU A 203 12.34 -27.91 -19.97
CA GLU A 203 13.73 -27.49 -19.81
C GLU A 203 13.89 -26.44 -18.69
N ASP A 204 12.86 -25.63 -18.46
CA ASP A 204 12.77 -24.69 -17.34
C ASP A 204 12.71 -25.44 -16.00
N TRP A 205 11.89 -26.49 -15.92
CA TRP A 205 11.77 -27.32 -14.73
C TRP A 205 13.07 -28.05 -14.41
N ASP A 206 13.72 -28.67 -15.40
CA ASP A 206 15.04 -29.28 -15.19
C ASP A 206 16.07 -28.23 -14.75
N PHE A 207 16.05 -27.03 -15.32
CA PHE A 207 16.94 -25.95 -14.91
C PHE A 207 16.74 -25.54 -13.44
N TRP A 208 15.50 -25.45 -12.95
CA TRP A 208 15.23 -25.23 -11.53
C TRP A 208 15.79 -26.34 -10.65
N MET A 209 15.69 -27.60 -11.10
CA MET A 209 16.25 -28.75 -10.41
C MET A 209 17.78 -28.74 -10.39
N ARG A 210 18.43 -28.32 -11.49
CA ARG A 210 19.88 -28.10 -11.55
C ARG A 210 20.34 -27.02 -10.58
N CYS A 211 19.64 -25.89 -10.53
CA CYS A 211 19.91 -24.83 -9.55
C CYS A 211 19.78 -25.38 -8.11
N ALA A 212 18.70 -26.10 -7.81
CA ALA A 212 18.50 -26.72 -6.50
C ALA A 212 19.61 -27.70 -6.13
N ALA A 213 20.04 -28.54 -7.08
CA ALA A 213 21.12 -29.50 -6.88
C ALA A 213 22.47 -28.80 -6.62
N ALA A 214 22.67 -27.60 -7.17
CA ALA A 214 23.80 -26.72 -6.89
C ALA A 214 23.65 -25.92 -5.58
N GLY A 215 22.60 -26.14 -4.79
CA GLY A 215 22.33 -25.41 -3.54
C GLY A 215 21.73 -24.01 -3.73
N LEU A 216 21.31 -23.67 -4.95
CA LEU A 216 20.75 -22.38 -5.32
C LEU A 216 19.23 -22.46 -5.38
N TRP A 217 18.54 -21.40 -4.99
CA TRP A 217 17.07 -21.35 -5.05
C TRP A 217 16.53 -19.96 -5.33
N GLY A 218 15.23 -19.90 -5.63
CA GLY A 218 14.52 -18.67 -5.96
C GLY A 218 13.59 -18.15 -4.87
N SER A 219 13.01 -16.99 -5.14
CA SER A 219 11.96 -16.34 -4.35
C SER A 219 10.91 -15.73 -5.28
N THR A 220 9.66 -15.73 -4.84
CA THR A 220 8.54 -15.17 -5.59
C THR A 220 8.07 -13.88 -4.93
N VAL A 221 8.07 -12.79 -5.68
CA VAL A 221 7.46 -11.53 -5.27
C VAL A 221 5.93 -11.70 -5.33
N PRO A 222 5.17 -11.35 -4.27
CA PRO A 222 3.73 -11.61 -4.18
C PRO A 222 2.90 -10.61 -5.01
N GLU A 223 3.18 -10.53 -6.30
CA GLU A 223 2.56 -9.60 -7.24
C GLU A 223 2.42 -10.25 -8.62
N PHE A 224 1.32 -10.00 -9.32
CA PHE A 224 1.13 -10.49 -10.68
C PHE A 224 2.00 -9.72 -11.67
N HIS A 225 3.19 -10.22 -11.99
CA HIS A 225 4.18 -9.54 -12.83
C HIS A 225 4.26 -10.09 -14.24
N ASP A 226 3.92 -11.35 -14.46
CA ASP A 226 3.99 -11.98 -15.78
C ASP A 226 2.63 -12.46 -16.28
N TRP A 227 2.47 -12.43 -17.60
CA TRP A 227 1.31 -12.91 -18.32
C TRP A 227 1.74 -14.04 -19.25
N TYR A 228 1.30 -15.24 -18.91
CA TYR A 228 1.61 -16.48 -19.62
C TYR A 228 0.53 -16.82 -20.65
N ARG A 229 0.91 -16.85 -21.93
CA ARG A 229 -0.04 -17.11 -23.00
C ARG A 229 -0.34 -18.60 -23.15
N ARG A 230 -1.64 -18.92 -23.17
CA ARG A 230 -2.16 -20.25 -23.45
C ARG A 230 -2.69 -20.26 -24.89
N ARG A 231 -2.17 -21.13 -25.76
CA ARG A 231 -2.66 -21.30 -27.15
C ARG A 231 -3.67 -22.46 -27.23
N GLU A 232 -4.56 -22.47 -28.22
CA GLU A 232 -5.56 -23.54 -28.39
C GLU A 232 -4.91 -24.92 -28.62
N ASN A 233 -3.88 -24.97 -29.47
CA ASN A 233 -3.13 -26.20 -29.79
C ASN A 233 -2.07 -26.57 -28.73
N HIS A 234 -1.97 -25.82 -27.61
CA HIS A 234 -1.07 -26.23 -26.51
C HIS A 234 -1.54 -27.56 -25.87
N GLY A 235 -2.83 -27.90 -26.00
CA GLY A 235 -3.39 -29.18 -25.55
C GLY A 235 -2.87 -30.42 -26.31
N ASP A 236 -2.41 -30.26 -27.55
CA ASP A 236 -1.92 -31.38 -28.36
C ASP A 236 -0.44 -31.72 -28.12
N ARG A 237 0.35 -30.77 -27.59
CA ARG A 237 1.74 -31.00 -27.16
C ARG A 237 1.88 -31.21 -25.65
N TRP A 238 1.01 -30.60 -24.85
CA TRP A 238 1.00 -30.71 -23.40
C TRP A 238 -0.44 -30.62 -22.87
N ALA A 239 -1.21 -31.70 -23.03
CA ALA A 239 -2.33 -31.99 -22.14
C ALA A 239 -1.84 -31.73 -20.69
N LEU A 240 -2.69 -31.13 -19.83
CA LEU A 240 -2.38 -30.81 -18.43
C LEU A 240 -1.30 -31.76 -17.92
N TRP A 241 -0.06 -31.32 -17.74
CA TRP A 241 1.05 -32.25 -17.51
C TRP A 241 0.79 -33.20 -16.32
N ALA A 242 -0.02 -32.73 -15.36
CA ALA A 242 -0.59 -33.52 -14.25
C ALA A 242 -1.45 -34.75 -14.66
N GLU A 243 -1.87 -34.81 -15.92
CA GLU A 243 -2.71 -35.82 -16.56
C GLU A 243 -1.99 -36.44 -17.79
N SER A 244 -0.75 -36.03 -18.08
CA SER A 244 0.04 -36.58 -19.18
C SER A 244 0.54 -37.99 -18.83
N PRO A 245 0.41 -38.97 -19.75
CA PRO A 245 0.96 -40.31 -19.54
C PRO A 245 2.50 -40.32 -19.41
N ASP A 246 3.20 -39.28 -19.87
CA ASP A 246 4.67 -39.18 -19.84
C ASP A 246 5.21 -38.58 -18.52
N GLN A 247 4.33 -38.06 -17.67
CA GLN A 247 4.71 -37.43 -16.41
C GLN A 247 5.43 -38.37 -15.43
N PRO A 248 4.97 -39.62 -15.20
CA PRO A 248 5.66 -40.57 -14.33
C PRO A 248 7.09 -40.85 -14.79
N ASP A 249 7.32 -41.03 -16.09
CA ASP A 249 8.63 -41.31 -16.66
C ASP A 249 9.58 -40.13 -16.54
N PHE A 250 9.10 -38.91 -16.77
CA PHE A 250 9.88 -37.70 -16.50
C PHE A 250 10.25 -37.58 -15.03
N LEU A 251 9.29 -37.76 -14.11
CA LEU A 251 9.56 -37.70 -12.67
C LEU A 251 10.53 -38.80 -12.23
N ALA A 252 10.46 -39.99 -12.81
CA ALA A 252 11.42 -41.07 -12.57
C ALA A 252 12.84 -40.66 -13.00
N ARG A 253 12.99 -40.08 -14.20
CA ARG A 253 14.27 -39.53 -14.67
C ARG A 253 14.79 -38.40 -13.77
N GLN A 254 13.91 -37.51 -13.32
CA GLN A 254 14.27 -36.43 -12.39
C GLN A 254 14.77 -36.99 -11.04
N ARG A 255 14.11 -38.04 -10.52
CA ARG A 255 14.53 -38.74 -9.29
C ARG A 255 15.88 -39.43 -9.45
N GLU A 256 16.13 -40.04 -10.61
CA GLU A 256 17.41 -40.66 -10.92
C GLU A 256 18.53 -39.63 -11.06
N LYS A 257 18.25 -38.48 -11.70
CA LYS A 257 19.22 -37.39 -11.92
C LYS A 257 19.53 -36.63 -10.64
N TYR A 258 18.55 -36.44 -9.75
CA TYR A 258 18.67 -35.63 -8.54
C TYR A 258 18.21 -36.34 -7.26
N PRO A 259 18.71 -37.55 -6.93
CA PRO A 259 18.19 -38.37 -5.84
C PRO A 259 18.21 -37.64 -4.49
N LYS A 260 19.28 -36.88 -4.23
CA LYS A 260 19.41 -36.06 -3.01
C LYS A 260 18.27 -35.07 -2.83
N LEU A 261 17.80 -34.40 -3.89
CA LEU A 261 16.70 -33.43 -3.77
C LEU A 261 15.38 -34.09 -3.37
N PHE A 262 15.15 -35.32 -3.84
CA PHE A 262 13.95 -36.08 -3.47
C PHE A 262 14.03 -36.71 -2.08
N GLU A 263 15.24 -36.86 -1.52
CA GLU A 263 15.47 -37.30 -0.14
C GLU A 263 15.42 -36.14 0.85
N SER A 264 16.10 -35.02 0.56
CA SER A 264 16.30 -33.91 1.49
C SER A 264 15.40 -32.70 1.24
N GLY A 265 14.69 -32.65 0.12
CA GLY A 265 13.97 -31.47 -0.34
C GLY A 265 14.85 -30.48 -1.11
N VAL A 266 14.21 -29.46 -1.68
CA VAL A 266 14.90 -28.33 -2.35
C VAL A 266 15.60 -27.41 -1.32
N PRO A 267 16.62 -26.64 -1.72
CA PRO A 267 17.26 -25.70 -0.81
C PRO A 267 16.27 -24.70 -0.24
N ARG A 268 16.43 -24.40 1.06
CA ARG A 268 15.68 -23.36 1.76
C ARG A 268 16.66 -22.30 2.22
N PRO A 269 17.01 -21.31 1.37
CA PRO A 269 17.93 -20.24 1.74
C PRO A 269 17.51 -19.64 3.08
N ALA A 270 18.47 -19.50 4.00
CA ALA A 270 18.20 -18.98 5.33
C ALA A 270 17.58 -17.58 5.20
N ARG A 271 16.43 -17.39 5.85
CA ARG A 271 15.85 -16.05 5.95
C ARG A 271 16.85 -15.16 6.68
N ARG A 272 17.22 -14.05 6.07
CA ARG A 272 18.07 -13.06 6.70
C ARG A 272 17.23 -12.28 7.71
N TRP A 273 17.38 -12.64 8.98
CA TRP A 273 16.71 -11.94 10.07
C TRP A 273 17.15 -10.48 10.13
N ARG A 274 16.26 -9.60 10.57
CA ARG A 274 16.57 -8.18 10.79
C ARG A 274 17.55 -8.09 11.95
N THR A 275 18.72 -7.53 11.68
CA THR A 275 19.72 -7.31 12.73
C THR A 275 19.59 -5.89 13.28
N ALA A 276 19.84 -5.71 14.57
CA ALA A 276 19.83 -4.38 15.18
C ALA A 276 20.99 -3.54 14.64
N LEU A 277 20.68 -2.31 14.27
CA LEU A 277 21.59 -1.33 13.66
C LEU A 277 22.24 -1.87 12.38
N GLU A 278 21.49 -2.65 11.60
CA GLU A 278 21.98 -3.13 10.31
C GLU A 278 22.25 -1.93 9.38
N PRO A 279 23.41 -1.88 8.71
CA PRO A 279 23.71 -0.78 7.80
C PRO A 279 22.67 -0.69 6.68
N ILE A 280 22.13 0.51 6.47
CA ILE A 280 21.26 0.79 5.33
C ILE A 280 22.05 0.79 4.03
N ARG A 281 21.41 0.40 2.93
CA ARG A 281 21.97 0.63 1.59
C ARG A 281 21.88 2.12 1.27
N THR A 282 22.92 2.66 0.65
CA THR A 282 23.01 4.09 0.29
C THR A 282 23.07 4.36 -1.22
N SER A 283 23.32 3.32 -2.03
CA SER A 283 23.45 3.40 -3.48
C SER A 283 22.47 2.48 -4.20
N ALA A 284 22.02 2.89 -5.37
CA ALA A 284 21.24 2.06 -6.29
C ALA A 284 22.13 1.01 -6.98
N PRO A 285 21.58 -0.15 -7.38
CA PRO A 285 22.34 -1.17 -8.11
C PRO A 285 22.65 -0.76 -9.56
N CYS A 286 21.91 0.20 -10.11
CA CYS A 286 22.12 0.73 -11.46
C CYS A 286 21.58 2.17 -11.59
N SER A 287 21.95 2.83 -12.69
CA SER A 287 21.36 4.10 -13.10
C SER A 287 20.18 3.84 -14.05
N ASN A 288 19.08 4.56 -13.86
CA ASN A 288 17.88 4.47 -14.70
C ASN A 288 17.24 5.86 -14.88
N VAL A 289 18.05 6.88 -15.17
CA VAL A 289 17.55 8.25 -15.32
C VAL A 289 16.69 8.36 -16.57
N LEU A 290 15.42 8.71 -16.39
CA LEU A 290 14.44 8.82 -17.45
C LEU A 290 14.37 10.24 -18.02
N GLU A 291 14.06 10.34 -19.31
CA GLU A 291 13.57 11.56 -19.92
C GLU A 291 12.35 12.06 -19.15
N LYS A 292 12.19 13.38 -19.09
CA LYS A 292 11.10 14.03 -18.37
C LYS A 292 10.42 15.06 -19.29
N PRO A 293 9.59 14.61 -20.25
CA PRO A 293 8.81 15.52 -21.10
C PRO A 293 7.60 16.12 -20.37
N TYR A 294 7.17 15.52 -19.26
CA TYR A 294 6.01 15.91 -18.47
C TYR A 294 6.41 16.27 -17.03
N SER A 295 5.59 17.07 -16.36
CA SER A 295 5.70 17.28 -14.92
C SER A 295 5.42 15.96 -14.18
N ARG A 296 6.13 15.72 -13.08
CA ARG A 296 6.07 14.44 -12.35
C ARG A 296 5.85 14.63 -10.87
N ALA A 297 5.02 13.77 -10.27
CA ALA A 297 4.86 13.66 -8.83
C ALA A 297 5.20 12.24 -8.36
N LEU A 298 5.90 12.12 -7.22
CA LEU A 298 6.08 10.86 -6.52
C LEU A 298 5.24 10.87 -5.24
N LEU A 299 4.22 10.01 -5.16
CA LEU A 299 3.40 9.80 -3.98
C LEU A 299 4.05 8.74 -3.06
N ILE A 300 4.37 9.13 -1.83
CA ILE A 300 4.80 8.22 -0.75
C ILE A 300 3.62 8.03 0.21
N ALA A 301 3.06 6.82 0.24
CA ALA A 301 1.92 6.44 1.08
C ALA A 301 2.28 5.27 2.01
N PRO A 302 1.54 5.00 3.09
CA PRO A 302 1.78 3.82 3.92
C PRO A 302 1.39 2.53 3.18
N TRP A 303 0.27 2.51 2.46
CA TRP A 303 -0.33 1.33 1.84
C TRP A 303 -1.31 1.73 0.72
N MET A 304 -1.94 0.76 0.06
CA MET A 304 -3.07 0.96 -0.87
C MET A 304 -4.34 0.21 -0.42
N SER A 305 -4.79 0.43 0.81
CA SER A 305 -5.99 -0.20 1.37
C SER A 305 -7.23 0.68 1.25
N MET A 306 -8.41 0.09 1.51
CA MET A 306 -9.69 0.80 1.43
C MET A 306 -9.86 1.84 2.55
N GLY A 307 -10.01 3.11 2.19
CA GLY A 307 -10.20 4.20 3.15
C GLY A 307 -10.39 5.59 2.53
N GLY A 308 -10.86 6.54 3.34
CA GLY A 308 -11.09 7.92 2.90
C GLY A 308 -9.81 8.66 2.51
N SER A 309 -8.69 8.41 3.21
CA SER A 309 -7.37 8.94 2.86
C SER A 309 -6.87 8.44 1.50
N ASP A 310 -7.03 7.14 1.25
CA ASP A 310 -6.55 6.49 0.03
C ASP A 310 -7.37 6.92 -1.19
N LYS A 311 -8.66 7.25 -1.00
CA LYS A 311 -9.50 7.80 -2.05
C LYS A 311 -9.01 9.17 -2.51
N VAL A 312 -8.63 10.03 -1.56
CA VAL A 312 -8.08 11.35 -1.89
C VAL A 312 -6.81 11.22 -2.72
N ASN A 313 -5.97 10.23 -2.43
CA ASN A 313 -4.77 9.96 -3.23
C ASN A 313 -5.12 9.54 -4.66
N LEU A 314 -6.13 8.70 -4.85
CA LEU A 314 -6.63 8.33 -6.19
C LEU A 314 -7.19 9.54 -6.93
N ASP A 315 -8.04 10.32 -6.27
CA ASP A 315 -8.68 11.49 -6.86
C ASP A 315 -7.61 12.56 -7.21
N LEU A 316 -6.57 12.72 -6.39
CA LEU A 316 -5.39 13.55 -6.69
C LEU A 316 -4.66 13.07 -7.95
N ILE A 317 -4.34 11.78 -8.03
CA ILE A 317 -3.68 11.22 -9.22
C ILE A 317 -4.53 11.49 -10.47
N ASP A 318 -5.85 11.27 -10.39
CA ASP A 318 -6.77 11.58 -11.50
C ASP A 318 -6.72 13.06 -11.90
N GLN A 319 -6.66 13.98 -10.92
CA GLN A 319 -6.52 15.43 -11.21
C GLN A 319 -5.17 15.81 -11.83
N LEU A 320 -4.09 15.15 -11.43
CA LEU A 320 -2.75 15.36 -11.99
C LEU A 320 -2.69 14.87 -13.45
N LEU A 321 -3.14 13.64 -13.71
CA LEU A 321 -3.14 13.05 -15.05
C LEU A 321 -3.95 13.87 -16.05
N ARG A 322 -5.14 14.36 -15.66
CA ARG A 322 -5.98 15.25 -16.50
C ARG A 322 -5.29 16.55 -16.90
N ARG A 323 -4.25 16.95 -16.17
CA ARG A 323 -3.48 18.18 -16.39
C ARG A 323 -2.08 17.92 -16.95
N GLY A 324 -1.85 16.74 -17.51
CA GLY A 324 -0.62 16.38 -18.22
C GLY A 324 0.57 16.08 -17.30
N TRP A 325 0.31 15.72 -16.04
CA TRP A 325 1.35 15.20 -15.15
C TRP A 325 1.44 13.68 -15.26
N GLU A 326 2.59 13.12 -14.93
CA GLU A 326 2.74 11.70 -14.61
C GLU A 326 2.88 11.53 -13.09
N ALA A 327 2.41 10.39 -12.58
CA ALA A 327 2.46 10.09 -11.16
C ALA A 327 3.10 8.72 -10.93
N SER A 328 4.04 8.66 -9.98
CA SER A 328 4.60 7.42 -9.44
C SER A 328 4.07 7.21 -8.04
N VAL A 329 3.80 5.97 -7.65
CA VAL A 329 3.28 5.64 -6.31
C VAL A 329 4.19 4.63 -5.64
N VAL A 330 4.54 4.89 -4.38
CA VAL A 330 5.31 3.97 -3.54
C VAL A 330 4.66 3.82 -2.16
N THR A 331 4.55 2.57 -1.68
CA THR A 331 4.05 2.27 -0.33
C THR A 331 5.15 1.83 0.62
N THR A 332 5.02 2.18 1.90
CA THR A 332 6.06 1.97 2.93
C THR A 332 5.73 0.87 3.95
N MET A 333 4.50 0.34 3.99
CA MET A 333 4.02 -0.64 4.95
C MET A 333 3.31 -1.81 4.28
N ARG A 334 3.43 -3.01 4.88
CA ARG A 334 2.71 -4.21 4.41
C ARG A 334 1.21 -3.99 4.58
N SER A 335 0.44 -4.36 3.56
CA SER A 335 -1.02 -4.36 3.63
C SER A 335 -1.62 -5.36 2.66
N ASP A 336 -2.95 -5.51 2.69
CA ASP A 336 -3.72 -6.27 1.71
C ASP A 336 -3.71 -5.63 0.31
N ASP A 337 -3.36 -4.34 0.23
CA ASP A 337 -3.31 -3.52 -0.96
C ASP A 337 -4.58 -3.67 -1.83
N ALA A 338 -5.75 -3.77 -1.19
CA ALA A 338 -7.03 -4.02 -1.85
C ALA A 338 -7.37 -3.00 -2.96
N TRP A 339 -6.82 -1.79 -2.90
CA TRP A 339 -7.03 -0.73 -3.89
C TRP A 339 -5.88 -0.58 -4.89
N ARG A 340 -4.86 -1.44 -4.86
CA ARG A 340 -3.79 -1.44 -5.87
C ARG A 340 -4.30 -1.51 -7.31
N PRO A 341 -5.35 -2.30 -7.67
CA PRO A 341 -5.93 -2.25 -9.00
C PRO A 341 -6.43 -0.84 -9.39
N GLN A 342 -6.92 -0.05 -8.43
CA GLN A 342 -7.37 1.32 -8.67
C GLN A 342 -6.20 2.25 -8.98
N PHE A 343 -5.08 2.14 -8.27
CA PHE A 343 -3.87 2.91 -8.56
C PHE A 343 -3.26 2.51 -9.92
N THR A 344 -3.14 1.21 -10.19
CA THR A 344 -2.54 0.71 -11.43
C THR A 344 -3.39 0.95 -12.69
N ARG A 345 -4.69 1.21 -12.55
CA ARG A 345 -5.55 1.71 -13.64
C ARG A 345 -5.25 3.17 -14.03
N ARG A 346 -4.57 3.92 -13.18
CA ARG A 346 -4.28 5.36 -13.37
C ARG A 346 -2.84 5.60 -13.77
N THR A 347 -1.91 4.86 -13.17
CA THR A 347 -0.50 4.90 -13.53
C THR A 347 0.11 3.50 -13.50
N PRO A 348 0.96 3.13 -14.47
CA PRO A 348 1.68 1.87 -14.40
C PRO A 348 2.85 1.88 -13.41
N ASP A 349 3.28 3.05 -12.91
CA ASP A 349 4.47 3.22 -12.05
C ASP A 349 4.13 3.11 -10.55
N VAL A 350 3.83 1.89 -10.10
CA VAL A 350 3.38 1.59 -8.72
C VAL A 350 4.23 0.52 -8.05
N PHE A 351 4.85 0.87 -6.91
CA PHE A 351 5.75 -0.01 -6.14
C PHE A 351 5.26 -0.21 -4.71
N ALA A 352 5.14 -1.47 -4.28
CA ALA A 352 4.91 -1.80 -2.89
C ALA A 352 6.21 -2.34 -2.27
N MET A 353 7.05 -1.44 -1.72
CA MET A 353 8.39 -1.81 -1.21
C MET A 353 8.40 -3.05 -0.31
N PRO A 354 7.45 -3.22 0.64
CA PRO A 354 7.46 -4.39 1.51
C PRO A 354 7.29 -5.74 0.80
N ASN A 355 6.78 -5.75 -0.42
CA ASN A 355 6.59 -6.99 -1.17
C ASN A 355 7.91 -7.55 -1.71
N PHE A 356 8.91 -6.70 -1.95
CA PHE A 356 10.14 -7.12 -2.65
C PHE A 356 11.44 -6.66 -1.98
N LEU A 357 11.41 -5.70 -1.07
CA LEU A 357 12.60 -5.17 -0.38
C LEU A 357 12.65 -5.58 1.10
N ARG A 358 13.88 -5.63 1.62
CA ARG A 358 14.17 -5.48 3.05
C ARG A 358 14.10 -4.01 3.43
N ASP A 359 13.70 -3.74 4.66
CA ASP A 359 13.58 -2.38 5.22
C ASP A 359 14.87 -1.55 5.11
N THR A 360 16.03 -2.18 5.28
CA THR A 360 17.36 -1.54 5.12
C THR A 360 17.65 -1.01 3.71
N ASP A 361 16.89 -1.45 2.70
CA ASP A 361 17.02 -0.99 1.31
C ASP A 361 15.98 0.06 0.91
N TYR A 362 14.96 0.32 1.75
CA TYR A 362 13.92 1.33 1.44
C TYR A 362 14.49 2.73 1.18
N PRO A 363 15.48 3.25 1.95
CA PRO A 363 16.03 4.57 1.68
C PRO A 363 16.69 4.65 0.30
N ALA A 364 17.54 3.67 -0.05
CA ALA A 364 18.18 3.62 -1.36
C ALA A 364 17.18 3.49 -2.51
N PHE A 365 16.10 2.72 -2.33
CA PHE A 365 15.07 2.60 -3.36
C PHE A 365 14.30 3.91 -3.56
N LEU A 366 13.93 4.62 -2.49
CA LEU A 366 13.28 5.93 -2.62
C LEU A 366 14.19 6.97 -3.27
N ARG A 367 15.49 7.00 -2.89
CA ARG A 367 16.51 7.80 -3.58
C ARG A 367 16.53 7.47 -5.07
N TYR A 368 16.63 6.19 -5.41
CA TYR A 368 16.63 5.70 -6.79
C TYR A 368 15.37 6.09 -7.56
N LEU A 369 14.17 5.98 -6.98
CA LEU A 369 12.93 6.42 -7.63
C LEU A 369 12.95 7.92 -7.94
N ILE A 370 13.44 8.75 -7.01
CA ILE A 370 13.53 10.19 -7.21
C ILE A 370 14.58 10.53 -8.29
N GLU A 371 15.76 9.91 -8.24
CA GLU A 371 16.82 10.13 -9.24
C GLU A 371 16.39 9.64 -10.65
N SER A 372 15.71 8.49 -10.73
CA SER A 372 15.26 7.90 -12.00
C SER A 372 14.09 8.67 -12.62
N ARG A 373 13.02 8.94 -11.86
CA ARG A 373 11.80 9.60 -12.37
C ARG A 373 11.94 11.11 -12.45
N ARG A 374 12.82 11.71 -11.65
CA ARG A 374 13.02 13.17 -11.55
C ARG A 374 11.71 13.93 -11.25
N PRO A 375 10.95 13.56 -10.19
CA PRO A 375 9.71 14.25 -9.86
C PRO A 375 9.96 15.75 -9.62
N ASP A 376 8.99 16.59 -9.98
CA ASP A 376 8.95 17.99 -9.54
C ASP A 376 8.57 18.10 -8.07
N VAL A 377 7.74 17.17 -7.60
CA VAL A 377 7.21 17.12 -6.25
C VAL A 377 7.29 15.70 -5.70
N VAL A 378 7.85 15.55 -4.51
CA VAL A 378 7.67 14.37 -3.65
C VAL A 378 6.54 14.68 -2.67
N PHE A 379 5.46 13.92 -2.75
CA PHE A 379 4.23 14.13 -2.00
C PHE A 379 4.05 13.03 -0.95
N ILE A 380 4.11 13.41 0.32
CA ILE A 380 3.97 12.49 1.47
C ILE A 380 2.53 12.51 1.96
N SER A 381 1.83 11.39 1.84
CA SER A 381 0.46 11.21 2.34
C SER A 381 0.44 10.14 3.43
N ASN A 382 0.29 10.56 4.69
CA ASN A 382 0.12 9.64 5.84
C ASN A 382 1.21 8.56 5.97
N SER A 383 2.43 8.79 5.49
CA SER A 383 3.53 7.83 5.63
C SER A 383 4.47 8.26 6.76
N GLU A 384 4.39 7.59 7.92
CA GLU A 384 5.33 7.84 9.05
C GLU A 384 6.77 7.70 8.59
N LEU A 385 7.08 6.63 7.86
CA LEU A 385 8.42 6.41 7.31
C LEU A 385 8.82 7.48 6.29
N GLY A 386 7.88 7.96 5.47
CA GLY A 386 8.10 9.09 4.56
C GLY A 386 8.59 10.35 5.28
N TYR A 387 7.97 10.71 6.41
CA TYR A 387 8.44 11.82 7.24
C TYR A 387 9.81 11.53 7.88
N GLN A 388 10.02 10.33 8.39
CA GLN A 388 11.29 9.96 9.05
C GLN A 388 12.48 9.92 8.09
N LEU A 389 12.24 9.57 6.82
CA LEU A 389 13.26 9.56 5.77
C LEU A 389 13.45 10.93 5.11
N LEU A 390 12.65 11.94 5.43
CA LEU A 390 12.75 13.27 4.82
C LEU A 390 14.14 13.92 4.97
N PRO A 391 14.83 13.85 6.13
CA PRO A 391 16.21 14.36 6.24
C PRO A 391 17.18 13.67 5.29
N TYR A 392 17.03 12.35 5.11
CA TYR A 392 17.84 11.58 4.16
C TYR A 392 17.57 12.01 2.73
N LEU A 393 16.29 12.02 2.33
CA LEU A 393 15.88 12.38 0.98
C LEU A 393 16.29 13.81 0.63
N ARG A 394 16.18 14.77 1.56
CA ARG A 394 16.69 16.13 1.38
C ARG A 394 18.21 16.22 1.22
N ALA A 395 18.95 15.35 1.88
CA ALA A 395 20.41 15.34 1.79
C ALA A 395 20.91 14.77 0.46
N VAL A 396 20.25 13.73 -0.07
CA VAL A 396 20.72 13.00 -1.27
C VAL A 396 19.96 13.37 -2.56
N CYS A 397 18.72 13.85 -2.45
CA CYS A 397 17.87 14.28 -3.54
C CYS A 397 17.29 15.68 -3.27
N PRO A 398 18.11 16.75 -3.26
CA PRO A 398 17.64 18.07 -2.87
C PRO A 398 16.70 18.73 -3.90
N GLU A 399 16.75 18.32 -5.18
CA GLU A 399 16.09 18.98 -6.32
C GLU A 399 14.54 19.08 -6.28
N PRO A 400 13.76 18.03 -5.94
CA PRO A 400 12.31 18.14 -5.92
C PRO A 400 11.80 18.98 -4.75
N ALA A 401 10.62 19.57 -4.92
CA ALA A 401 9.90 20.13 -3.80
C ALA A 401 9.28 19.01 -2.95
N TYR A 402 9.39 19.09 -1.62
CA TYR A 402 8.78 18.11 -0.72
C TYR A 402 7.53 18.70 -0.10
N VAL A 403 6.40 18.05 -0.35
CA VAL A 403 5.08 18.48 0.09
C VAL A 403 4.43 17.33 0.87
N ASP A 404 3.69 17.65 1.91
CA ASP A 404 2.85 16.67 2.60
C ASP A 404 1.38 17.07 2.58
N TYR A 405 0.52 16.11 2.90
CA TYR A 405 -0.92 16.32 3.03
C TYR A 405 -1.49 15.63 4.27
N CYS A 406 -2.18 16.42 5.10
CA CYS A 406 -2.70 16.00 6.39
C CYS A 406 -4.23 16.01 6.42
N HIS A 407 -4.84 14.89 6.82
CA HIS A 407 -6.30 14.71 6.76
C HIS A 407 -7.05 15.13 8.01
N SER A 408 -6.52 14.78 9.18
CA SER A 408 -7.14 15.04 10.49
C SER A 408 -6.09 14.91 11.58
N GLU A 409 -6.31 15.60 12.70
CA GLU A 409 -5.61 15.34 13.93
C GLU A 409 -6.13 14.06 14.60
N GLN A 410 -5.23 13.31 15.23
CA GLN A 410 -5.57 12.10 15.97
C GLN A 410 -5.05 12.22 17.41
N PRO A 411 -5.82 12.77 18.36
CA PRO A 411 -5.33 13.03 19.71
C PRO A 411 -4.89 11.76 20.45
N ALA A 412 -5.58 10.64 20.22
CA ALA A 412 -5.27 9.35 20.82
C ALA A 412 -4.06 8.65 20.20
N TRP A 413 -3.66 9.03 18.97
CA TRP A 413 -2.52 8.44 18.27
C TRP A 413 -1.38 9.46 18.12
N LYS A 414 -0.26 9.20 18.79
CA LYS A 414 0.95 10.06 18.78
C LYS A 414 0.69 11.54 19.14
N HIS A 415 -0.42 11.87 19.81
CA HIS A 415 -0.86 13.25 20.14
C HIS A 415 -1.04 14.19 18.94
N GLY A 416 -1.74 13.72 17.93
CA GLY A 416 -2.09 14.55 16.77
C GLY A 416 -1.81 13.89 15.43
N GLY A 417 -1.33 12.63 15.41
CA GLY A 417 -1.06 11.87 14.20
C GLY A 417 -0.12 12.54 13.21
N TYR A 418 -0.39 12.39 11.90
CA TYR A 418 0.43 12.94 10.82
C TYR A 418 0.62 14.47 10.86
N PRO A 419 -0.38 15.30 11.23
CA PRO A 419 -0.17 16.73 11.48
C PRO A 419 0.99 17.03 12.45
N ARG A 420 1.25 16.16 13.43
CA ARG A 420 2.39 16.32 14.34
C ARG A 420 3.73 16.04 13.64
N TYR A 421 3.79 15.01 12.79
CA TYR A 421 4.98 14.73 11.97
C TYR A 421 5.26 15.88 11.00
N SER A 422 4.22 16.44 10.40
CA SER A 422 4.29 17.63 9.54
C SER A 422 4.92 18.82 10.27
N ILE A 423 4.40 19.19 11.44
CA ILE A 423 4.95 20.29 12.26
C ILE A 423 6.41 20.02 12.65
N ALA A 424 6.74 18.77 13.03
CA ALA A 424 8.10 18.40 13.41
C ALA A 424 9.10 18.47 12.25
N ASN A 425 8.62 18.35 11.00
CA ASN A 425 9.43 18.33 9.79
C ASN A 425 9.24 19.57 8.90
N GLN A 426 8.52 20.59 9.37
CA GLN A 426 8.15 21.76 8.55
C GLN A 426 9.34 22.53 7.96
N ASP A 427 10.52 22.47 8.60
CA ASP A 427 11.75 23.09 8.08
C ASP A 427 12.32 22.32 6.89
N LEU A 428 11.97 21.03 6.78
CA LEU A 428 12.35 20.15 5.68
C LEU A 428 11.25 20.03 4.62
N LEU A 429 10.05 20.56 4.86
CA LEU A 429 8.95 20.61 3.91
C LEU A 429 8.91 21.98 3.21
N ASP A 430 8.63 21.96 1.91
CA ASP A 430 8.41 23.16 1.10
C ASP A 430 6.96 23.63 1.15
N GLY A 431 6.03 22.78 1.54
CA GLY A 431 4.62 23.14 1.73
C GLY A 431 3.80 22.00 2.33
N THR A 432 2.68 22.36 2.94
CA THR A 432 1.77 21.42 3.59
C THR A 432 0.34 21.69 3.16
N GLY A 433 -0.34 20.66 2.65
CA GLY A 433 -1.78 20.68 2.41
C GLY A 433 -2.56 20.17 3.62
N VAL A 434 -3.65 20.83 3.97
CA VAL A 434 -4.56 20.38 5.03
C VAL A 434 -6.01 20.45 4.57
N THR A 435 -6.82 19.50 5.03
CA THR A 435 -8.22 19.34 4.59
C THR A 435 -9.17 20.46 5.01
N SER A 436 -8.79 21.29 5.98
CA SER A 436 -9.67 22.25 6.63
C SER A 436 -8.89 23.40 7.28
N GLN A 437 -9.55 24.55 7.45
CA GLN A 437 -9.04 25.67 8.21
C GLN A 437 -8.89 25.32 9.69
N TYR A 438 -9.80 24.52 10.24
CA TYR A 438 -9.71 24.00 11.60
C TYR A 438 -8.38 23.25 11.82
N LEU A 439 -7.99 22.36 10.90
CA LEU A 439 -6.74 21.62 11.01
C LEU A 439 -5.53 22.55 10.84
N LYS A 440 -5.59 23.51 9.90
CA LYS A 440 -4.56 24.55 9.76
C LYS A 440 -4.34 25.28 11.09
N ASP A 441 -5.41 25.76 11.71
CA ASP A 441 -5.33 26.49 12.97
C ASP A 441 -4.85 25.61 14.12
N TRP A 442 -5.24 24.33 14.14
CA TRP A 442 -4.76 23.35 15.10
C TRP A 442 -3.23 23.18 15.01
N MET A 443 -2.69 23.13 13.79
CA MET A 443 -1.26 23.01 13.54
C MET A 443 -0.51 24.28 13.89
N VAL A 444 -1.01 25.46 13.47
CA VAL A 444 -0.40 26.76 13.74
C VAL A 444 -0.32 27.04 15.25
N ARG A 445 -1.38 26.74 16.01
CA ARG A 445 -1.35 26.86 17.49
C ARG A 445 -0.29 25.99 18.17
N ARG A 446 0.22 24.97 17.48
CA ARG A 446 1.26 24.04 17.95
C ARG A 446 2.64 24.33 17.34
N GLY A 447 2.80 25.48 16.70
CA GLY A 447 4.07 25.92 16.13
C GLY A 447 4.27 25.55 14.66
N GLY A 448 3.23 25.16 13.94
CA GLY A 448 3.28 25.02 12.49
C GLY A 448 3.32 26.38 11.77
N ASP A 449 4.04 26.43 10.65
CA ASP A 449 4.17 27.62 9.81
C ASP A 449 2.90 27.85 8.96
N ALA A 450 2.19 28.93 9.28
CA ALA A 450 0.97 29.34 8.58
C ALA A 450 1.19 29.71 7.10
N GLY A 451 2.39 30.16 6.73
CA GLY A 451 2.77 30.55 5.37
C GLY A 451 3.14 29.35 4.48
N LYS A 452 3.54 28.22 5.09
CA LYS A 452 3.75 26.94 4.39
C LYS A 452 2.49 26.06 4.35
N THR A 453 1.53 26.30 5.25
CA THR A 453 0.32 25.48 5.38
C THR A 453 -0.84 26.04 4.55
N THR A 454 -1.36 25.29 3.59
CA THR A 454 -2.45 25.68 2.68
C THR A 454 -3.66 24.77 2.87
N VAL A 455 -4.86 25.36 2.96
CA VAL A 455 -6.10 24.59 2.99
C VAL A 455 -6.41 24.09 1.58
N VAL A 456 -6.49 22.77 1.44
CA VAL A 456 -6.85 22.06 0.21
C VAL A 456 -7.85 20.99 0.62
N THR A 457 -9.10 21.15 0.23
CA THR A 457 -10.20 20.26 0.63
C THR A 457 -10.24 18.99 -0.22
N ILE A 458 -10.75 17.89 0.34
CA ILE A 458 -10.75 16.56 -0.31
C ILE A 458 -11.74 16.44 -1.49
N ASN A 459 -12.82 17.22 -1.46
CA ASN A 459 -13.84 17.35 -2.51
C ASN A 459 -14.43 16.00 -3.00
N VAL A 460 -15.37 16.07 -3.94
CA VAL A 460 -16.05 14.87 -4.45
C VAL A 460 -16.53 15.06 -5.89
N ASP A 461 -16.71 13.94 -6.60
CA ASP A 461 -17.36 13.93 -7.91
C ASP A 461 -18.89 13.99 -7.73
N ALA A 462 -19.45 15.19 -7.90
CA ALA A 462 -20.88 15.44 -7.69
C ALA A 462 -21.78 14.65 -8.65
N GLU A 463 -21.31 14.33 -9.86
CA GLU A 463 -22.08 13.58 -10.84
C GLU A 463 -22.04 12.08 -10.56
N ALA A 464 -20.87 11.56 -10.16
CA ALA A 464 -20.75 10.15 -9.78
C ALA A 464 -21.61 9.78 -8.56
N TRP A 465 -21.87 10.74 -7.67
CA TRP A 465 -22.71 10.58 -6.48
C TRP A 465 -24.14 11.09 -6.66
N ARG A 466 -24.54 11.45 -7.88
CA ARG A 466 -25.90 11.92 -8.13
C ARG A 466 -26.94 10.86 -7.78
N ARG A 467 -27.97 11.30 -7.04
CA ARG A 467 -29.14 10.50 -6.75
C ARG A 467 -29.81 10.07 -8.04
N ARG A 468 -30.04 8.76 -8.18
CA ARG A 468 -30.74 8.16 -9.31
C ARG A 468 -32.05 7.55 -8.86
N ASP A 469 -33.15 7.98 -9.48
CA ASP A 469 -34.49 7.51 -9.12
C ASP A 469 -34.64 5.99 -9.34
N GLU A 470 -34.07 5.46 -10.43
CA GLU A 470 -34.04 4.03 -10.71
C GLU A 470 -33.32 3.22 -9.61
N ALA A 471 -32.15 3.72 -9.15
CA ALA A 471 -31.40 3.09 -8.07
C ALA A 471 -32.17 3.17 -6.75
N ARG A 472 -32.81 4.30 -6.47
CA ARG A 472 -33.69 4.49 -5.31
C ARG A 472 -34.81 3.46 -5.30
N SER A 473 -35.60 3.36 -6.37
CA SER A 473 -36.71 2.43 -6.46
C SER A 473 -36.24 0.97 -6.31
N ARG A 474 -35.11 0.62 -6.94
CA ARG A 474 -34.53 -0.73 -6.84
C ARG A 474 -34.11 -1.08 -5.41
N VAL A 475 -33.34 -0.21 -4.75
CA VAL A 475 -32.87 -0.45 -3.37
C VAL A 475 -34.05 -0.50 -2.39
N ARG A 476 -35.03 0.40 -2.55
CA ARG A 476 -36.24 0.41 -1.72
C ARG A 476 -37.05 -0.87 -1.86
N ALA A 477 -37.29 -1.32 -3.10
CA ALA A 477 -37.96 -2.60 -3.35
C ALA A 477 -37.17 -3.79 -2.76
N ALA A 478 -35.84 -3.83 -2.94
CA ALA A 478 -34.99 -4.92 -2.43
C ALA A 478 -34.99 -5.03 -0.90
N HIS A 479 -35.28 -3.95 -0.20
CA HIS A 479 -35.31 -3.89 1.27
C HIS A 479 -36.72 -3.69 1.86
N ASN A 480 -37.78 -3.82 1.04
CA ASN A 480 -39.17 -3.62 1.44
C ASN A 480 -39.44 -2.25 2.11
N ILE A 481 -38.79 -1.19 1.60
CA ILE A 481 -38.95 0.18 2.07
C ILE A 481 -40.04 0.86 1.24
N PRO A 482 -41.13 1.37 1.84
CA PRO A 482 -42.15 2.12 1.11
C PRO A 482 -41.59 3.39 0.44
N ASP A 483 -42.16 3.80 -0.69
CA ASP A 483 -41.67 4.95 -1.47
C ASP A 483 -41.83 6.29 -0.76
N ASP A 484 -42.81 6.42 0.13
CA ASP A 484 -43.07 7.59 0.96
C ASP A 484 -42.31 7.56 2.30
N ARG A 485 -41.76 6.40 2.69
CA ARG A 485 -41.02 6.24 3.94
C ARG A 485 -39.72 7.05 3.92
N MET A 486 -39.53 7.91 4.92
CA MET A 486 -38.25 8.60 5.12
C MET A 486 -37.16 7.63 5.56
N THR A 487 -36.03 7.69 4.83
CA THR A 487 -34.91 6.78 5.02
C THR A 487 -33.68 7.51 5.53
N ILE A 488 -33.19 7.08 6.69
CA ILE A 488 -31.93 7.54 7.29
C ILE A 488 -30.80 6.66 6.77
N VAL A 489 -29.68 7.25 6.36
CA VAL A 489 -28.50 6.52 5.90
C VAL A 489 -27.34 6.81 6.83
N PHE A 490 -26.68 5.76 7.29
CA PHE A 490 -25.37 5.81 7.92
C PHE A 490 -24.37 5.10 7.02
N ALA A 491 -23.22 5.72 6.75
CA ALA A 491 -22.13 5.09 6.00
C ALA A 491 -20.78 5.34 6.66
N GLY A 492 -20.08 4.27 7.01
CA GLY A 492 -18.75 4.33 7.61
C GLY A 492 -18.33 3.02 8.27
N ARG A 493 -17.06 2.94 8.66
CA ARG A 493 -16.55 1.80 9.44
C ARG A 493 -17.27 1.75 10.80
N LEU A 494 -17.77 0.59 11.19
CA LEU A 494 -18.40 0.38 12.50
C LEU A 494 -17.32 0.25 13.58
N HIS A 495 -16.79 1.40 13.96
CA HIS A 495 -15.69 1.57 14.92
C HIS A 495 -16.08 2.64 15.94
N ALA A 496 -15.45 2.62 17.12
CA ALA A 496 -15.74 3.53 18.22
C ALA A 496 -15.74 5.01 17.80
N ASP A 497 -14.87 5.41 16.87
CA ASP A 497 -14.80 6.78 16.35
C ASP A 497 -16.08 7.22 15.62
N LYS A 498 -16.89 6.29 15.10
CA LYS A 498 -18.18 6.57 14.44
C LYS A 498 -19.39 6.39 15.36
N GLN A 499 -19.14 6.03 16.62
CA GLN A 499 -20.14 5.79 17.67
C GLN A 499 -21.37 4.95 17.24
N PRO A 500 -21.19 3.70 16.75
CA PRO A 500 -22.31 2.83 16.38
C PRO A 500 -23.31 2.60 17.54
N ARG A 501 -22.85 2.68 18.80
CA ARG A 501 -23.72 2.62 19.98
C ARG A 501 -24.68 3.81 20.08
N VAL A 502 -24.20 5.03 19.78
CA VAL A 502 -25.03 6.25 19.75
C VAL A 502 -26.00 6.19 18.57
N LEU A 503 -25.57 5.69 17.42
CA LEU A 503 -26.45 5.39 16.28
C LEU A 503 -27.62 4.49 16.71
N GLY A 504 -27.33 3.30 17.27
CA GLY A 504 -28.37 2.36 17.71
C GLY A 504 -29.36 2.98 18.71
N ARG A 505 -28.84 3.68 19.73
CA ARG A 505 -29.68 4.36 20.74
C ARG A 505 -30.55 5.47 20.16
N THR A 506 -30.05 6.21 19.17
CA THR A 506 -30.80 7.25 18.49
C THR A 506 -32.00 6.65 17.73
N LEU A 507 -31.78 5.55 17.01
CA LEU A 507 -32.84 4.83 16.29
C LEU A 507 -33.90 4.25 17.24
N LEU A 508 -33.49 3.74 18.41
CA LEU A 508 -34.40 3.30 19.46
C LEU A 508 -35.26 4.45 20.00
N GLU A 509 -34.65 5.59 20.26
CA GLU A 509 -35.34 6.77 20.78
C GLU A 509 -36.37 7.32 19.76
N LEU A 510 -36.02 7.35 18.47
CA LEU A 510 -36.97 7.66 17.40
C LEU A 510 -38.17 6.70 17.39
N THR A 511 -37.92 5.41 17.57
CA THR A 511 -38.97 4.39 17.63
C THR A 511 -39.90 4.60 18.82
N ARG A 512 -39.35 4.93 19.99
CA ARG A 512 -40.13 5.22 21.22
C ARG A 512 -41.04 6.45 21.07
N ARG A 513 -40.65 7.40 20.23
CA ARG A 513 -41.43 8.60 19.90
C ARG A 513 -42.50 8.35 18.84
N GLY A 514 -42.58 7.14 18.30
CA GLY A 514 -43.51 6.79 17.23
C GLY A 514 -43.12 7.36 15.86
N ALA A 515 -41.86 7.76 15.67
CA ALA A 515 -41.40 8.28 14.39
C ALA A 515 -41.44 7.19 13.31
N ASP A 516 -41.89 7.56 12.10
CA ASP A 516 -42.00 6.63 10.99
C ASP A 516 -40.82 6.74 10.03
N PHE A 517 -39.89 5.79 10.13
CA PHE A 517 -38.64 5.81 9.36
C PHE A 517 -38.18 4.39 8.97
N HIS A 518 -37.20 4.35 8.07
CA HIS A 518 -36.32 3.21 7.83
C HIS A 518 -34.86 3.66 7.92
N ALA A 519 -33.93 2.80 8.36
CA ALA A 519 -32.52 3.13 8.44
C ALA A 519 -31.67 2.12 7.66
N LEU A 520 -30.77 2.62 6.81
CA LEU A 520 -29.76 1.84 6.11
C LEU A 520 -28.40 2.06 6.78
N VAL A 521 -27.79 1.00 7.29
CA VAL A 521 -26.47 1.04 7.94
C VAL A 521 -25.45 0.36 7.04
N ILE A 522 -24.60 1.16 6.41
CA ILE A 522 -23.63 0.75 5.39
C ILE A 522 -22.22 0.74 6.00
N GLY A 523 -21.56 -0.40 5.93
CA GLY A 523 -20.23 -0.61 6.48
C GLY A 523 -20.15 -1.81 7.42
N ASP A 524 -18.94 -2.13 7.82
CA ASP A 524 -18.65 -3.16 8.81
C ASP A 524 -17.48 -2.70 9.70
N GLY A 525 -17.21 -3.44 10.76
CA GLY A 525 -16.15 -3.13 11.70
C GLY A 525 -16.27 -3.90 13.02
N PRO A 526 -15.31 -3.72 13.93
CA PRO A 526 -15.27 -4.45 15.20
C PRO A 526 -16.56 -4.31 16.02
N ASP A 527 -17.19 -3.13 16.00
CA ASP A 527 -18.42 -2.87 16.76
C ASP A 527 -19.69 -3.30 16.01
N GLY A 528 -19.55 -3.89 14.82
CA GLY A 528 -20.68 -4.29 13.99
C GLY A 528 -21.50 -5.44 14.58
N LYS A 529 -20.86 -6.35 15.32
CA LYS A 529 -21.56 -7.44 16.03
C LYS A 529 -22.44 -6.89 17.15
N ASP A 530 -21.90 -5.98 17.94
CA ASP A 530 -22.61 -5.36 19.07
C ASP A 530 -23.80 -4.52 18.60
N LEU A 531 -23.63 -3.77 17.50
CA LEU A 531 -24.74 -3.02 16.90
C LEU A 531 -25.84 -3.95 16.39
N ARG A 532 -25.49 -5.08 15.76
CA ARG A 532 -26.47 -6.08 15.30
C ARG A 532 -27.25 -6.68 16.49
N ALA A 533 -26.55 -7.07 17.55
CA ALA A 533 -27.19 -7.58 18.77
C ALA A 533 -28.14 -6.53 19.37
N PHE A 534 -27.69 -5.27 19.49
CA PHE A 534 -28.52 -4.18 20.00
C PHE A 534 -29.80 -3.97 19.18
N ILE A 535 -29.72 -4.01 17.85
CA ILE A 535 -30.88 -3.88 16.95
C ILE A 535 -31.87 -5.03 17.17
N GLN A 536 -31.38 -6.26 17.37
CA GLN A 536 -32.21 -7.43 17.62
C GLN A 536 -32.88 -7.38 19.00
N GLU A 537 -32.12 -7.08 20.05
CA GLU A 537 -32.59 -7.02 21.44
C GLU A 537 -33.64 -5.92 21.69
N ASN A 538 -33.71 -4.91 20.82
CA ASN A 538 -34.63 -3.78 20.95
C ASN A 538 -35.73 -3.79 19.86
N ASP A 539 -35.95 -4.92 19.17
CA ASP A 539 -36.99 -5.11 18.16
C ASP A 539 -36.94 -4.09 16.99
N LEU A 540 -35.74 -3.66 16.60
CA LEU A 540 -35.54 -2.66 15.55
C LEU A 540 -35.38 -3.25 14.13
N LEU A 541 -35.40 -4.58 13.99
CA LEU A 541 -35.16 -5.26 12.71
C LEU A 541 -36.12 -4.86 11.59
N ALA A 542 -37.37 -4.50 11.92
CA ALA A 542 -38.35 -4.05 10.94
C ALA A 542 -38.07 -2.64 10.40
N ARG A 543 -37.18 -1.87 11.06
CA ARG A 543 -36.89 -0.46 10.75
C ARG A 543 -35.43 -0.23 10.37
N VAL A 544 -34.54 -1.21 10.57
CA VAL A 544 -33.10 -1.05 10.35
C VAL A 544 -32.56 -2.19 9.50
N THR A 545 -31.90 -1.84 8.40
CA THR A 545 -31.21 -2.78 7.52
C THR A 545 -29.70 -2.61 7.66
N MET A 546 -29.02 -3.66 8.11
CA MET A 546 -27.57 -3.75 8.12
C MET A 546 -27.08 -4.21 6.75
N CYS A 547 -26.50 -3.30 5.96
CA CYS A 547 -26.07 -3.58 4.59
C CYS A 547 -24.71 -4.28 4.52
N GLY A 548 -23.90 -4.20 5.58
CA GLY A 548 -22.52 -4.69 5.61
C GLY A 548 -21.56 -3.80 4.79
N ALA A 549 -20.30 -4.24 4.65
CA ALA A 549 -19.34 -3.58 3.78
C ALA A 549 -19.74 -3.75 2.30
N ARG A 550 -19.66 -2.66 1.53
CA ARG A 550 -20.11 -2.62 0.13
C ARG A 550 -19.08 -1.90 -0.75
N PRO A 551 -18.90 -2.31 -2.02
CA PRO A 551 -18.15 -1.53 -3.00
C PRO A 551 -18.77 -0.14 -3.21
N ASN A 552 -17.97 0.86 -3.56
CA ASN A 552 -18.42 2.25 -3.74
C ASN A 552 -19.61 2.41 -4.69
N GLU A 553 -19.70 1.59 -5.74
CA GLU A 553 -20.83 1.60 -6.66
C GLU A 553 -22.15 1.24 -5.96
N GLN A 554 -22.15 0.19 -5.13
CA GLN A 554 -23.31 -0.19 -4.34
C GLN A 554 -23.60 0.83 -3.23
N VAL A 555 -22.57 1.46 -2.65
CA VAL A 555 -22.76 2.55 -1.68
C VAL A 555 -23.52 3.72 -2.32
N ARG A 556 -23.20 4.10 -3.56
CA ARG A 556 -23.93 5.17 -4.29
C ARG A 556 -25.41 4.84 -4.50
N GLU A 557 -25.72 3.59 -4.81
CA GLU A 557 -27.10 3.13 -4.95
C GLU A 557 -27.85 3.22 -3.62
N LEU A 558 -27.23 2.73 -2.53
CA LEU A 558 -27.80 2.78 -1.19
C LEU A 558 -28.01 4.23 -0.71
N MET A 559 -27.07 5.13 -0.98
CA MET A 559 -27.23 6.57 -0.69
C MET A 559 -28.41 7.17 -1.45
N SER A 560 -28.64 6.77 -2.72
CA SER A 560 -29.78 7.27 -3.51
C SER A 560 -31.14 6.92 -2.89
N ALA A 561 -31.22 5.85 -2.10
CA ALA A 561 -32.42 5.45 -1.37
C ALA A 561 -32.70 6.28 -0.10
N GLY A 562 -31.70 7.03 0.38
CA GLY A 562 -31.78 7.89 1.55
C GLY A 562 -32.52 9.21 1.32
N ASP A 563 -32.86 9.85 2.43
CA ASP A 563 -33.38 11.21 2.51
C ASP A 563 -32.57 12.05 3.53
N ILE A 564 -32.11 11.41 4.61
CA ILE A 564 -31.26 12.00 5.65
C ILE A 564 -29.98 11.17 5.78
N PHE A 565 -28.82 11.82 5.87
CA PHE A 565 -27.56 11.19 6.24
C PHE A 565 -27.23 11.49 7.70
N PHE A 566 -26.99 10.45 8.50
CA PHE A 566 -26.72 10.56 9.92
C PHE A 566 -25.34 10.01 10.29
N LEU A 567 -24.50 10.85 10.91
CA LEU A 567 -23.13 10.49 11.31
C LEU A 567 -22.73 11.06 12.68
N PRO A 568 -22.99 10.34 13.79
CA PRO A 568 -22.68 10.78 15.15
C PRO A 568 -21.22 10.50 15.53
N SER A 569 -20.24 10.91 14.72
CA SER A 569 -18.83 10.57 14.96
C SER A 569 -18.24 11.25 16.21
N LEU A 570 -17.38 10.53 16.93
CA LEU A 570 -16.61 11.03 18.07
C LEU A 570 -15.45 11.95 17.62
N TRP A 571 -14.81 11.59 16.51
CA TRP A 571 -13.65 12.28 15.91
C TRP A 571 -13.69 12.18 14.38
N GLU A 572 -13.47 13.31 13.71
CA GLU A 572 -13.31 13.43 12.25
C GLU A 572 -12.36 14.60 11.94
N GLY A 573 -11.71 14.58 10.77
CA GLY A 573 -11.25 15.82 10.14
C GLY A 573 -12.43 16.48 9.44
N ILE A 574 -12.64 16.11 8.18
CA ILE A 574 -13.95 16.23 7.51
C ILE A 574 -14.29 14.85 6.95
N ALA A 575 -15.47 14.34 7.28
CA ALA A 575 -15.88 13.02 6.81
C ALA A 575 -16.12 13.05 5.29
N LEU A 576 -15.40 12.21 4.55
CA LEU A 576 -15.63 12.01 3.12
C LEU A 576 -17.07 11.60 2.83
N THR A 577 -17.67 10.76 3.69
CA THR A 577 -19.05 10.29 3.51
C THR A 577 -20.08 11.42 3.62
N ILE A 578 -19.75 12.54 4.27
CA ILE A 578 -20.59 13.74 4.24
C ILE A 578 -20.50 14.43 2.88
N TYR A 579 -19.31 14.56 2.27
CA TYR A 579 -19.22 15.06 0.89
C TYR A 579 -20.06 14.20 -0.06
N GLU A 580 -19.97 12.88 0.07
CA GLU A 580 -20.70 11.91 -0.75
C GLU A 580 -22.22 12.01 -0.54
N ALA A 581 -22.68 12.13 0.72
CA ALA A 581 -24.09 12.29 1.05
C ALA A 581 -24.67 13.63 0.60
N MET A 582 -23.92 14.72 0.77
CA MET A 582 -24.30 16.05 0.27
C MET A 582 -24.37 16.04 -1.26
N ALA A 583 -23.40 15.40 -1.93
CA ALA A 583 -23.44 15.23 -3.39
C ALA A 583 -24.68 14.41 -3.81
N ALA A 584 -25.06 13.39 -3.07
CA ALA A 584 -26.30 12.64 -3.30
C ALA A 584 -27.59 13.41 -2.91
N GLY A 585 -27.48 14.62 -2.35
CA GLY A 585 -28.61 15.48 -2.02
C GLY A 585 -29.38 15.04 -0.78
N LEU A 586 -28.71 14.41 0.20
CA LEU A 586 -29.31 14.03 1.49
C LEU A 586 -29.20 15.20 2.47
N ALA A 587 -30.20 15.37 3.33
CA ALA A 587 -30.09 16.30 4.46
C ALA A 587 -29.08 15.76 5.47
N ILE A 588 -28.15 16.59 5.94
CA ILE A 588 -27.08 16.13 6.84
C ILE A 588 -27.46 16.37 8.30
N VAL A 589 -27.33 15.32 9.12
CA VAL A 589 -27.31 15.39 10.58
C VAL A 589 -26.02 14.74 11.07
N ALA A 590 -25.12 15.50 11.68
CA ALA A 590 -23.83 14.95 12.11
C ALA A 590 -23.29 15.63 13.37
N ALA A 591 -22.19 15.10 13.91
CA ALA A 591 -21.50 15.70 15.04
C ALA A 591 -20.69 16.94 14.62
N ASP A 592 -20.73 18.01 15.42
CA ASP A 592 -19.86 19.19 15.28
C ASP A 592 -18.45 18.90 15.82
N VAL A 593 -17.69 18.14 15.04
CA VAL A 593 -16.30 17.75 15.34
C VAL A 593 -15.39 18.04 14.15
N GLY A 594 -14.12 18.34 14.44
CA GLY A 594 -13.13 18.65 13.42
C GLY A 594 -13.50 19.89 12.58
N GLY A 595 -13.30 19.77 11.26
CA GLY A 595 -13.62 20.79 10.27
C GLY A 595 -15.02 20.66 9.66
N GLN A 596 -15.92 19.81 10.20
CA GLN A 596 -17.21 19.54 9.55
C GLN A 596 -18.06 20.79 9.29
N ARG A 597 -17.99 21.79 10.16
CA ARG A 597 -18.69 23.08 10.02
C ARG A 597 -18.26 23.92 8.81
N GLU A 598 -17.10 23.63 8.22
CA GLU A 598 -16.65 24.29 6.99
C GLU A 598 -17.39 23.73 5.77
N LEU A 599 -17.79 22.46 5.84
CA LEU A 599 -18.57 21.77 4.82
C LEU A 599 -20.08 21.93 5.05
N VAL A 600 -20.56 21.66 6.25
CA VAL A 600 -21.99 21.66 6.60
C VAL A 600 -22.34 22.95 7.36
N THR A 601 -23.08 23.83 6.69
CA THR A 601 -23.58 25.08 7.24
C THR A 601 -25.07 24.96 7.60
N PRO A 602 -25.62 25.82 8.49
CA PRO A 602 -27.02 25.71 8.94
C PRO A 602 -28.08 25.75 7.83
N ASP A 603 -27.75 26.32 6.66
CA ASP A 603 -28.60 26.34 5.47
C ASP A 603 -28.62 25.00 4.71
N CYS A 604 -27.67 24.10 4.96
CA CYS A 604 -27.53 22.85 4.22
C CYS A 604 -27.40 21.59 5.11
N GLY A 605 -27.50 21.73 6.43
CA GLY A 605 -27.50 20.61 7.36
C GLY A 605 -27.43 21.05 8.82
N LEU A 606 -27.46 20.07 9.72
CA LEU A 606 -27.52 20.29 11.16
C LEU A 606 -26.36 19.56 11.84
N LEU A 607 -25.47 20.34 12.48
CA LEU A 607 -24.39 19.81 13.30
C LEU A 607 -24.72 19.96 14.78
N LEU A 608 -24.56 18.89 15.55
CA LEU A 608 -24.85 18.89 16.99
C LEU A 608 -23.55 18.85 17.81
N PRO A 609 -23.47 19.61 18.92
CA PRO A 609 -22.34 19.53 19.83
C PRO A 609 -22.21 18.13 20.44
N ARG A 610 -20.99 17.61 20.46
CA ARG A 610 -20.64 16.34 21.09
C ARG A 610 -20.85 16.36 22.60
N LYS A 611 -21.41 15.28 23.18
CA LYS A 611 -21.55 15.10 24.64
C LYS A 611 -20.82 13.84 25.13
N CYS A 612 -19.50 13.94 25.32
CA CYS A 612 -18.60 12.80 25.61
C CYS A 612 -18.98 11.92 26.81
N GLU A 613 -19.71 12.46 27.78
CA GLU A 613 -19.98 11.78 29.05
C GLU A 613 -21.43 11.25 29.17
N ASP A 614 -22.29 11.56 28.20
CA ASP A 614 -23.71 11.16 28.20
C ASP A 614 -24.16 10.70 26.81
N GLU A 615 -23.77 9.48 26.43
CA GLU A 615 -24.21 8.83 25.18
C GLU A 615 -25.74 8.79 25.05
N ALA A 616 -26.48 8.67 26.17
CA ALA A 616 -27.94 8.61 26.14
C ALA A 616 -28.56 9.99 25.88
N GLY A 617 -28.03 11.05 26.50
CA GLY A 617 -28.42 12.43 26.22
C GLY A 617 -27.99 12.90 24.84
N GLU A 618 -26.86 12.42 24.33
CA GLU A 618 -26.42 12.62 22.95
C GLU A 618 -27.41 11.98 21.98
N ALA A 619 -27.75 10.69 22.18
CA ALA A 619 -28.73 9.99 21.35
C ALA A 619 -30.12 10.66 21.38
N ARG A 620 -30.57 11.15 22.54
CA ARG A 620 -31.84 11.91 22.65
C ARG A 620 -31.81 13.20 21.84
N ALA A 621 -30.71 13.96 21.90
CA ALA A 621 -30.58 15.21 21.15
C ALA A 621 -30.57 14.96 19.63
N TYR A 622 -29.90 13.90 19.16
CA TYR A 622 -29.98 13.50 17.75
C TYR A 622 -31.40 13.06 17.37
N ALA A 623 -32.08 12.31 18.23
CA ALA A 623 -33.44 11.85 17.99
C ALA A 623 -34.45 13.02 17.94
N ASP A 624 -34.27 14.08 18.74
CA ASP A 624 -35.07 15.31 18.66
C ASP A 624 -34.99 15.91 17.25
N VAL A 625 -33.77 16.15 16.77
CA VAL A 625 -33.53 16.76 15.46
C VAL A 625 -33.98 15.88 14.30
N LEU A 626 -33.72 14.57 14.39
CA LEU A 626 -34.15 13.63 13.36
C LEU A 626 -35.67 13.50 13.33
N ALA A 627 -36.36 13.48 14.48
CA ALA A 627 -37.83 13.44 14.52
C ALA A 627 -38.45 14.66 13.82
N ASP A 628 -37.91 15.85 14.05
CA ASP A 628 -38.37 17.09 13.40
C ASP A 628 -38.21 17.01 11.86
N LEU A 629 -37.08 16.49 11.38
CA LEU A 629 -36.84 16.32 9.94
C LEU A 629 -37.73 15.22 9.32
N LEU A 630 -37.94 14.11 10.04
CA LEU A 630 -38.83 13.04 9.60
C LEU A 630 -40.29 13.50 9.48
N ALA A 631 -40.70 14.45 10.32
CA ALA A 631 -42.04 15.03 10.29
C ALA A 631 -42.22 16.10 9.18
N ASP A 632 -41.13 16.69 8.68
CA ASP A 632 -41.15 17.76 7.67
C ASP A 632 -40.33 17.36 6.42
N ALA A 633 -40.99 16.62 5.52
CA ALA A 633 -40.38 16.14 4.29
C ALA A 633 -39.99 17.27 3.33
N GLU A 634 -40.67 18.42 3.37
CA GLU A 634 -40.34 19.57 2.52
C GLU A 634 -39.03 20.20 2.98
N ARG A 635 -38.90 20.47 4.29
CA ARG A 635 -37.66 20.98 4.89
C ARG A 635 -36.49 20.02 4.68
N THR A 636 -36.69 18.72 4.86
CA THR A 636 -35.65 17.72 4.63
C THR A 636 -35.15 17.74 3.19
N ARG A 637 -36.05 17.78 2.20
CA ARG A 637 -35.67 17.89 0.79
C ARG A 637 -34.98 19.22 0.47
N ALA A 638 -35.42 20.32 1.06
CA ALA A 638 -34.80 21.64 0.88
C ALA A 638 -33.36 21.66 1.39
N LEU A 639 -33.10 21.10 2.58
CA LEU A 639 -31.75 20.94 3.13
C LEU A 639 -30.87 20.07 2.23
N GLY A 640 -31.38 18.93 1.75
CA GLY A 640 -30.67 18.06 0.82
C GLY A 640 -30.33 18.74 -0.52
N ALA A 641 -31.25 19.53 -1.07
CA ALA A 641 -31.02 20.30 -2.29
C ALA A 641 -29.96 21.39 -2.08
N ALA A 642 -29.99 22.10 -0.94
CA ALA A 642 -28.97 23.09 -0.58
C ALA A 642 -27.60 22.43 -0.38
N ALA A 643 -27.55 21.26 0.26
CA ALA A 643 -26.34 20.48 0.45
C ALA A 643 -25.68 20.10 -0.88
N ARG A 644 -26.46 19.61 -1.85
CA ARG A 644 -25.94 19.28 -3.19
C ARG A 644 -25.43 20.51 -3.93
N ARG A 645 -26.21 21.59 -3.92
CA ARG A 645 -25.81 22.84 -4.58
C ARG A 645 -24.47 23.34 -4.03
N ARG A 646 -24.28 23.28 -2.71
CA ARG A 646 -23.01 23.66 -2.09
C ARG A 646 -21.82 22.82 -2.57
N ILE A 647 -22.00 21.50 -2.77
CA ILE A 647 -20.94 20.65 -3.34
C ILE A 647 -20.62 21.06 -4.79
N GLU A 648 -21.64 21.23 -5.61
CA GLU A 648 -21.48 21.65 -7.02
C GLU A 648 -20.81 23.03 -7.13
N ASP A 649 -21.13 23.94 -6.23
CA ASP A 649 -20.62 25.31 -6.25
C ASP A 649 -19.21 25.43 -5.67
N HIS A 650 -18.80 24.59 -4.70
CA HIS A 650 -17.57 24.83 -3.92
C HIS A 650 -16.62 23.65 -3.80
N PHE A 651 -17.08 22.40 -3.89
CA PHE A 651 -16.31 21.22 -3.48
C PHE A 651 -16.18 20.18 -4.60
N THR A 652 -15.94 20.64 -5.83
CA THR A 652 -15.71 19.79 -7.00
C THR A 652 -14.26 19.27 -7.04
N LEU A 653 -14.03 18.08 -7.59
CA LEU A 653 -12.66 17.56 -7.76
C LEU A 653 -11.77 18.48 -8.60
N GLU A 654 -12.34 19.25 -9.52
CA GLU A 654 -11.59 20.23 -10.32
C GLU A 654 -10.96 21.31 -9.45
N LYS A 655 -11.72 21.86 -8.50
CA LYS A 655 -11.21 22.84 -7.52
C LYS A 655 -10.14 22.25 -6.60
N MET A 656 -10.26 20.97 -6.23
CA MET A 656 -9.19 20.29 -5.48
C MET A 656 -7.92 20.20 -6.33
N GLY A 657 -8.03 19.82 -7.60
CA GLY A 657 -6.90 19.76 -8.52
C GLY A 657 -6.20 21.10 -8.70
N GLU A 658 -6.96 22.19 -8.86
CA GLU A 658 -6.42 23.56 -8.93
C GLU A 658 -5.69 23.95 -7.65
N ALA A 659 -6.31 23.72 -6.49
CA ALA A 659 -5.71 24.04 -5.20
C ALA A 659 -4.43 23.24 -4.94
N MET A 660 -4.40 21.95 -5.33
CA MET A 660 -3.21 21.12 -5.16
C MET A 660 -2.07 21.54 -6.09
N LEU A 661 -2.36 21.86 -7.36
CA LEU A 661 -1.34 22.37 -8.26
C LEU A 661 -0.81 23.74 -7.82
N LYS A 662 -1.66 24.58 -7.24
CA LYS A 662 -1.21 25.82 -6.61
C LYS A 662 -0.26 25.54 -5.44
N LEU A 663 -0.62 24.61 -4.55
CA LEU A 663 0.26 24.17 -3.46
C LEU A 663 1.62 23.69 -3.99
N PHE A 664 1.63 22.89 -5.06
CA PHE A 664 2.85 22.39 -5.68
C PHE A 664 3.68 23.52 -6.29
N ALA A 665 3.06 24.46 -7.00
CA ALA A 665 3.75 25.62 -7.57
C ALA A 665 4.36 26.51 -6.48
N ASP A 666 3.59 26.82 -5.43
CA ASP A 666 4.07 27.61 -4.28
C ASP A 666 5.24 26.90 -3.58
N ALA A 667 5.15 25.58 -3.36
CA ALA A 667 6.21 24.78 -2.75
C ALA A 667 7.50 24.81 -3.60
N ARG A 668 7.40 24.64 -4.92
CA ARG A 668 8.55 24.74 -5.82
C ARG A 668 9.18 26.13 -5.83
N ALA A 669 8.36 27.18 -5.78
CA ALA A 669 8.85 28.56 -5.70
C ALA A 669 9.58 28.81 -4.37
N ARG A 670 9.03 28.34 -3.23
CA ARG A 670 9.70 28.40 -1.92
C ARG A 670 11.02 27.63 -1.92
N HIS A 671 11.02 26.43 -2.49
CA HIS A 671 12.21 25.58 -2.59
C HIS A 671 13.33 26.28 -3.38
N ALA A 672 13.01 26.84 -4.55
CA ALA A 672 13.95 27.57 -5.37
C ALA A 672 14.52 28.82 -4.67
N ALA A 673 13.71 29.50 -3.84
CA ALA A 673 14.11 30.68 -3.10
C ALA A 673 15.00 30.36 -1.88
N CYS A 674 14.74 29.25 -1.19
CA CYS A 674 15.45 28.85 0.02
C CYS A 674 15.65 27.32 0.06
N PRO A 675 16.63 26.79 -0.68
CA PRO A 675 16.87 25.35 -0.73
C PRO A 675 17.41 24.86 0.62
N VAL A 676 16.79 23.81 1.15
CA VAL A 676 17.24 23.12 2.37
C VAL A 676 18.53 22.36 2.05
N ARG A 677 19.59 22.56 2.84
CA ARG A 677 20.87 21.85 2.68
C ARG A 677 21.20 21.05 3.93
N LEU A 678 21.23 19.73 3.78
CA LEU A 678 21.71 18.77 4.77
C LEU A 678 22.93 18.05 4.21
N THR A 679 23.81 17.60 5.10
CA THR A 679 24.93 16.73 4.68
C THR A 679 24.43 15.30 4.52
N GLU A 680 24.97 14.57 3.54
CA GLU A 680 24.64 13.16 3.32
C GLU A 680 24.87 12.32 4.58
N ARG A 681 25.92 12.63 5.38
CA ARG A 681 26.20 11.95 6.65
C ARG A 681 25.04 12.06 7.66
N ILE A 682 24.46 13.26 7.83
CA ILE A 682 23.31 13.44 8.73
C ILE A 682 22.10 12.70 8.16
N GLY A 683 21.88 12.79 6.85
CA GLY A 683 20.80 12.07 6.18
C GLY A 683 20.87 10.56 6.43
N ILE A 684 22.03 9.94 6.23
CA ILE A 684 22.25 8.50 6.46
C ILE A 684 21.97 8.11 7.90
N GLU A 685 22.44 8.89 8.88
CA GLU A 685 22.18 8.62 10.30
C GLU A 685 20.67 8.66 10.63
N CYS A 686 19.96 9.67 10.12
CA CYS A 686 18.50 9.75 10.28
C CYS A 686 17.77 8.56 9.63
N ALA A 687 18.21 8.14 8.44
CA ALA A 687 17.63 6.96 7.78
C ALA A 687 17.90 5.67 8.56
N THR A 688 19.11 5.47 9.09
CA THR A 688 19.42 4.31 9.95
C THR A 688 18.51 4.29 11.18
N GLN A 689 18.31 5.43 11.84
CA GLN A 689 17.41 5.51 12.99
C GLN A 689 15.94 5.25 12.62
N ALA A 690 15.49 5.73 11.45
CA ALA A 690 14.15 5.46 10.95
C ALA A 690 13.91 3.97 10.70
N ILE A 691 14.86 3.29 10.06
CA ILE A 691 14.80 1.83 9.82
C ILE A 691 14.84 1.05 11.13
N GLU A 692 15.67 1.45 12.09
CA GLU A 692 15.67 0.82 13.41
C GLU A 692 14.34 1.01 14.15
N GLN A 693 13.74 2.20 14.08
CA GLN A 693 12.44 2.42 14.68
C GLN A 693 11.36 1.55 14.01
N LEU A 694 11.40 1.40 12.69
CA LEU A 694 10.49 0.50 11.96
C LEU A 694 10.67 -0.96 12.43
N ARG A 695 11.92 -1.45 12.46
CA ARG A 695 12.25 -2.79 12.95
C ARG A 695 11.74 -3.04 14.36
N LEU A 696 11.97 -2.11 15.28
CA LEU A 696 11.51 -2.21 16.67
C LEU A 696 9.98 -2.20 16.75
N SER A 697 9.32 -1.37 15.94
CA SER A 697 7.85 -1.27 15.94
C SER A 697 7.20 -2.56 15.42
N GLU A 698 7.78 -3.15 14.39
CA GLU A 698 7.33 -4.46 13.86
C GLU A 698 7.60 -5.59 14.86
N ALA A 699 8.80 -5.65 15.45
CA ALA A 699 9.12 -6.65 16.47
C ALA A 699 8.18 -6.55 17.68
N LEU A 700 7.86 -5.33 18.13
CA LEU A 700 6.88 -5.12 19.20
C LEU A 700 5.47 -5.54 18.78
N GLY A 701 5.06 -5.24 17.54
CA GLY A 701 3.78 -5.66 16.99
C GLY A 701 3.61 -7.17 16.89
N GLU A 702 4.66 -7.90 16.50
CA GLU A 702 4.69 -9.37 16.48
C GLU A 702 4.66 -9.98 17.89
N THR A 703 5.14 -9.26 18.90
CA THR A 703 5.11 -9.69 20.32
C THR A 703 3.83 -9.29 21.07
N TRP A 704 3.04 -8.36 20.52
CA TRP A 704 1.78 -7.91 21.12
C TRP A 704 0.64 -8.86 20.70
N VAL A 705 0.48 -9.94 21.47
CA VAL A 705 -0.79 -10.68 21.54
C VAL A 705 -1.74 -9.87 22.40
N ASP A 706 -2.99 -9.70 21.94
CA ASP A 706 -4.05 -9.08 22.74
C ASP A 706 -4.09 -9.78 24.13
N PRO A 707 -3.98 -9.05 25.25
CA PRO A 707 -4.09 -9.64 26.58
C PRO A 707 -5.41 -10.39 26.84
N ASN A 708 -6.38 -10.34 25.92
CA ASN A 708 -7.59 -11.17 25.94
C ASN A 708 -7.37 -12.64 25.51
N GLU A 709 -6.22 -13.02 24.93
CA GLU A 709 -5.90 -14.43 24.64
C GLU A 709 -5.04 -15.04 25.77
N GLY A 710 -5.72 -15.53 26.81
CA GLY A 710 -5.13 -15.96 28.08
C GLY A 710 -4.30 -17.25 28.06
N ALA A 711 -3.11 -17.24 27.45
CA ALA A 711 -2.16 -18.36 27.58
C ALA A 711 -0.68 -17.93 27.48
N LEU A 712 -0.11 -17.35 28.55
CA LEU A 712 1.29 -16.88 28.53
C LEU A 712 2.16 -17.24 29.74
N GLU A 713 1.73 -18.12 30.66
CA GLU A 713 2.55 -18.31 31.88
C GLU A 713 3.76 -19.25 31.73
N ASN A 714 3.90 -20.06 30.67
CA ASN A 714 5.00 -21.05 30.58
C ASN A 714 5.61 -21.27 29.19
N THR A 715 5.65 -20.26 28.34
CA THR A 715 6.24 -20.38 26.99
C THR A 715 7.65 -19.78 26.93
N PRO A 716 8.56 -20.23 26.02
CA PRO A 716 9.86 -19.58 25.78
C PRO A 716 9.77 -18.05 25.57
N GLN A 717 8.62 -17.57 25.07
CA GLN A 717 8.25 -16.19 24.84
C GLN A 717 8.15 -15.38 26.14
N ALA A 718 7.58 -15.96 27.20
CA ALA A 718 7.53 -15.34 28.52
C ALA A 718 8.92 -15.22 29.17
N ARG A 719 9.88 -16.07 28.76
CA ARG A 719 11.28 -15.98 29.18
C ARG A 719 12.01 -14.87 28.43
N LEU A 720 11.85 -14.76 27.12
CA LEU A 720 12.46 -13.68 26.33
C LEU A 720 11.94 -12.30 26.73
N ILE A 721 10.63 -12.17 27.02
CA ILE A 721 10.06 -10.91 27.53
C ILE A 721 10.71 -10.52 28.87
N ARG A 722 10.89 -11.47 29.80
CA ARG A 722 11.57 -11.20 31.08
C ARG A 722 13.04 -10.84 30.88
N GLU A 723 13.72 -11.48 29.93
CA GLU A 723 15.12 -11.14 29.60
C GLU A 723 15.22 -9.72 29.04
N LEU A 724 14.34 -9.32 28.12
CA LEU A 724 14.28 -7.95 27.58
C LEU A 724 13.85 -6.92 28.62
N GLU A 725 12.94 -7.26 29.54
CA GLU A 725 12.56 -6.40 30.66
C GLU A 725 13.72 -6.22 31.64
N ASN A 726 14.48 -7.29 31.92
CA ASN A 726 15.67 -7.23 32.75
C ASN A 726 16.80 -6.42 32.07
N GLU A 727 16.99 -6.55 30.76
CA GLU A 727 17.95 -5.73 29.99
C GLU A 727 17.55 -4.26 29.96
N ARG A 728 16.26 -3.96 29.78
CA ARG A 728 15.71 -2.61 29.88
C ARG A 728 15.94 -2.03 31.28
N ASP A 729 15.65 -2.79 32.33
CA ASP A 729 15.77 -2.32 33.71
C ASP A 729 17.25 -2.17 34.13
N ALA A 730 18.14 -3.02 33.61
CA ALA A 730 19.58 -2.88 33.76
C ALA A 730 20.12 -1.64 33.03
N ALA A 731 19.71 -1.41 31.78
CA ALA A 731 20.06 -0.21 31.02
C ALA A 731 19.50 1.07 31.68
N TRP A 732 18.31 0.99 32.28
CA TRP A 732 17.70 2.08 33.03
C TRP A 732 18.45 2.36 34.34
N ALA A 733 18.84 1.32 35.09
CA ALA A 733 19.66 1.46 36.29
C ALA A 733 21.06 2.03 35.96
N GLU A 734 21.65 1.62 34.85
CA GLU A 734 22.92 2.15 34.35
C GLU A 734 22.80 3.60 33.91
N ALA A 735 21.77 3.97 33.15
CA ALA A 735 21.47 5.36 32.81
C ALA A 735 21.25 6.23 34.05
N GLN A 736 20.55 5.73 35.09
CA GLN A 736 20.39 6.44 36.36
C GLN A 736 21.68 6.55 37.17
N ARG A 737 22.59 5.59 37.03
CA ARG A 737 23.90 5.59 37.70
C ARG A 737 24.87 6.54 36.97
N MET A 738 24.81 6.59 35.64
CA MET A 738 25.52 7.58 34.82
C MET A 738 24.98 8.99 35.06
N ALA A 739 23.66 9.18 35.17
CA ALA A 739 23.04 10.44 35.53
C ALA A 739 23.46 10.93 36.93
N ARG A 740 23.50 10.03 37.92
CA ARG A 740 24.02 10.33 39.28
C ARG A 740 25.53 10.61 39.30
N GLY A 741 26.31 9.94 38.45
CA GLY A 741 27.73 10.24 38.24
C GLY A 741 27.96 11.59 37.57
N TRP A 742 27.08 11.98 36.64
CA TRP A 742 27.08 13.29 35.98
C TRP A 742 26.68 14.43 36.93
N GLU A 743 25.73 14.21 37.84
CA GLU A 743 25.36 15.17 38.89
C GLU A 743 26.48 15.41 39.91
N ALA A 744 27.29 14.38 40.22
CA ALA A 744 28.46 14.52 41.10
C ALA A 744 29.63 15.33 40.48
N GLN A 745 29.68 15.46 39.15
CA GLN A 745 30.69 16.26 38.44
C GLN A 745 30.18 17.67 38.04
N HIS A 746 28.94 18.04 38.36
CA HIS A 746 28.29 19.29 37.94
C HIS A 746 28.40 20.46 38.94
N ALA A 747 29.55 20.63 39.60
CA ALA A 747 29.88 21.87 40.31
C ALA A 747 30.68 22.89 39.45
N HIS A 748 30.99 22.57 38.18
CA HIS A 748 31.92 23.37 37.37
C HIS A 748 31.35 23.91 36.03
N ILE A 749 30.09 23.62 35.69
CA ILE A 749 29.51 23.98 34.38
C ILE A 749 28.28 24.91 34.53
N GLN A 750 28.30 25.84 35.47
CA GLN A 750 27.31 26.94 35.49
C GLN A 750 27.58 28.04 34.46
N HIS A 751 28.67 27.95 33.68
CA HIS A 751 29.00 28.93 32.65
C HIS A 751 28.40 28.60 31.26
N ILE A 752 27.94 27.36 31.03
CA ILE A 752 27.40 26.93 29.72
C ILE A 752 25.85 26.98 29.67
N GLU A 753 25.16 27.04 30.81
CA GLU A 753 23.69 27.07 30.90
C GLU A 753 23.03 28.32 30.28
N SER A 754 23.78 29.40 30.03
CA SER A 754 23.26 30.57 29.31
C SER A 754 23.15 30.35 27.79
N ARG A 755 23.87 29.35 27.23
CA ARG A 755 23.84 29.01 25.79
C ARG A 755 22.97 27.79 25.44
N LEU A 756 22.60 26.96 26.43
CA LEU A 756 21.85 25.70 26.18
C LEU A 756 20.33 25.76 26.45
N LYS A 757 19.76 26.95 26.72
CA LYS A 757 18.29 27.12 26.73
C LYS A 757 17.62 26.83 25.38
N TRP A 758 18.41 26.79 24.29
CA TRP A 758 17.94 26.43 22.95
C TRP A 758 17.78 24.91 22.74
N PHE A 759 18.61 24.07 23.40
CA PHE A 759 18.63 22.62 23.16
C PHE A 759 17.56 21.82 23.93
N ARG A 760 17.07 22.33 25.08
CA ARG A 760 16.01 21.65 25.87
C ARG A 760 14.61 21.70 25.24
N ARG A 761 14.43 22.39 24.11
CA ARG A 761 13.17 22.39 23.35
C ARG A 761 13.15 21.38 22.18
N THR A 762 14.25 20.69 21.88
CA THR A 762 14.39 19.93 20.62
C THR A 762 15.21 18.64 20.74
N SER A 763 14.89 17.72 21.66
CA SER A 763 15.44 16.35 21.58
C SER A 763 14.61 15.24 22.27
N ILE A 764 13.92 14.46 21.42
CA ILE A 764 14.01 12.99 21.23
C ILE A 764 13.59 11.99 22.34
N LEU A 765 13.44 12.34 23.62
CA LEU A 765 13.07 11.33 24.66
C LEU A 765 11.58 11.23 25.03
N THR A 766 10.68 11.84 24.24
CA THR A 766 9.24 11.85 24.56
C THR A 766 8.48 10.50 24.40
N PRO A 767 8.92 9.47 23.64
CA PRO A 767 8.12 8.25 23.52
C PRO A 767 8.09 7.39 24.80
N ILE A 768 9.18 7.37 25.58
CA ILE A 768 9.29 6.51 26.77
C ILE A 768 8.54 7.11 27.96
N TRP A 769 8.51 8.44 28.07
CA TRP A 769 7.85 9.14 29.18
C TRP A 769 6.32 9.11 29.08
N PHE A 770 5.77 8.93 27.87
CA PHE A 770 4.32 8.93 27.66
C PHE A 770 3.62 7.63 28.08
N VAL A 771 4.30 6.48 27.89
CA VAL A 771 3.78 5.16 28.29
C VAL A 771 3.71 5.01 29.82
N ALA A 772 4.63 5.62 30.56
CA ALA A 772 4.69 5.51 32.02
C ALA A 772 3.59 6.30 32.77
N LYS A 773 2.99 7.33 32.15
CA LYS A 773 2.13 8.30 32.87
C LYS A 773 0.63 8.04 32.73
N HIS A 774 0.20 7.17 31.82
CA HIS A 774 -1.22 6.96 31.48
C HIS A 774 -1.70 5.51 31.65
N TRP A 775 -1.00 4.71 32.47
CA TRP A 775 -1.37 3.33 32.78
C TRP A 775 -2.34 3.28 33.99
N PRO A 776 -3.64 2.96 33.83
CA PRO A 776 -4.58 2.98 34.94
C PRO A 776 -4.64 1.61 35.62
N LEU A 777 -3.69 1.29 36.52
CA LEU A 777 -3.76 0.06 37.35
C LEU A 777 -3.88 0.30 38.85
N ARG A 778 -4.18 1.52 39.30
CA ARG A 778 -4.37 1.80 40.73
C ARG A 778 -5.47 0.93 41.39
N PRO A 779 -6.63 0.67 40.75
CA PRO A 779 -7.65 -0.21 41.33
C PRO A 779 -7.27 -1.71 41.32
N LEU A 780 -6.41 -2.15 40.40
CA LEU A 780 -5.97 -3.54 40.31
C LEU A 780 -4.91 -3.87 41.37
N PHE A 781 -4.01 -2.92 41.65
CA PHE A 781 -3.01 -3.03 42.71
C PHE A 781 -3.63 -3.06 44.11
N GLU A 782 -4.73 -2.32 44.35
CA GLU A 782 -5.42 -2.35 45.65
C GLU A 782 -6.16 -3.68 45.90
N ARG A 783 -6.69 -4.33 44.86
CA ARG A 783 -7.29 -5.68 44.97
C ARG A 783 -6.24 -6.77 45.23
N LEU A 784 -5.08 -6.68 44.58
CA LEU A 784 -3.99 -7.65 44.78
C LEU A 784 -3.30 -7.51 46.15
N ARG A 785 -3.26 -6.29 46.70
CA ARG A 785 -2.70 -6.05 48.04
C ARG A 785 -3.57 -6.60 49.18
N ASN A 786 -4.89 -6.63 49.00
CA ASN A 786 -5.84 -7.08 50.03
C ASN A 786 -6.12 -8.60 49.98
N GLY A 787 -5.66 -9.32 48.95
CA GLY A 787 -5.90 -10.76 48.77
C GLY A 787 -4.89 -11.70 49.45
N ARG A 788 -3.88 -11.19 50.17
CA ARG A 788 -2.87 -12.00 50.88
C ARG A 788 -2.93 -11.79 52.38
N ALA A 789 -4.06 -12.13 53.00
CA ALA A 789 -4.15 -12.19 54.46
C ALA A 789 -5.25 -13.16 54.94
N SER A 790 -5.15 -14.45 54.60
CA SER A 790 -5.59 -15.55 55.49
C SER A 790 -5.34 -16.90 54.84
N GLN A 791 -4.32 -17.62 55.31
CA GLN A 791 -4.36 -19.07 55.45
C GLN A 791 -3.13 -19.49 56.28
N ARG A 792 -3.29 -19.50 57.60
CA ARG A 792 -2.57 -20.43 58.47
C ARG A 792 -3.53 -21.57 58.75
N SER A 793 -3.13 -22.77 58.35
CA SER A 793 -3.76 -24.04 58.72
C SER A 793 -3.67 -24.24 60.24
N PRO A 794 -4.58 -25.04 60.82
CA PRO A 794 -4.08 -26.28 61.40
C PRO A 794 -4.97 -27.50 61.09
N THR A 795 -4.29 -28.55 60.61
CA THR A 795 -4.36 -29.98 61.03
C THR A 795 -5.68 -30.77 60.98
N THR A 796 -5.54 -31.98 60.36
CA THR A 796 -6.15 -33.31 60.68
C THR A 796 -7.68 -33.40 60.66
N ASP A 797 -8.35 -34.30 59.93
CA ASP A 797 -8.06 -35.66 59.43
C ASP A 797 -8.43 -35.85 57.95
#